data_AF-A0A934W4A3-F1
#
_entry.id   AF-A0A934W4A3-F1
#
_cell.length_a   1.000
_cell.length_b   1.000
_cell.length_c   1.000
_cell.angle_alpha   90.00
_cell.angle_beta   90.00
_cell.angle_gamma   90.00
#
_symmetry.space_group_name_H-M   'P 1'
#
loop_
_entity.id
_entity.type
_entity.pdbx_description
1 polymer ?
#
loop_
_entity_poly.entity_id
_entity_poly.type
_entity_poly.pdbx_seq_one_letter_code
_entity_poly.pdbx_strand_id
1 'polypeptide(L)'
;MTEETALRIPRVTASAPGTGSTPAVTETVTDTSAPVSPTPSTSSWRSVFYSLPAERWIGSSIRAVVAYAAVWGVALLVSLLLLLSLHDVTVDWSLLFLLPAQIVGLGLGGVFTASTSVLGVTATVSLLWAPLLVSAAAIVGLALASRHDERAHPVVSHRQRLLLSALTGVVFTVIAVLAAALLRPSYSLSNRELPSGFPRLGDGVLEASGSAASVSLVVISLIVGVGVSFLSRWREAHRGDVRELAPRPPLVTALLSAIPVSVLYAVVVAIIVSVAAVISVAVNGGGSALIASPLWLPTVALNGLALVNFSVLGVSGPLTGYPGFSALATSVSLPGSMPWWVLVIAIVLNLSIVVAVATVLRLRRASTGATVTINWFSTAVVFAAVGSVVSLLGSILLWSHVDTSAISGQDSGLLGAGALLASSVASTWASVGPAGWTIFVFVLLGVVVEVAAIWVAPVVISLVKPAALDRANRFLTRVGVPLAPAGQVVPGVAAVSELSPERRRRAIIIGSSVGGVVAVVVLAAVAISVVNATVFSPQRQVEAYLSALESGHAKDALALGHVDVGEAGLELLTDRALAATSTRITGHTALSGTITGDNAYVSTRAEQSGTSIPVSYSLHRTGKTWLFFDTWALNPVELPTLDIVVPQGAEKVTVNGVSVPVEAARKDGEGTRLAVFPGRYSVQMGGDTTWVTAAPQKKLITPASVAGESVELTLEPTAAFHKEIDSQMGTFLAGCVASHEIEPSGCPFRYYSYGDTSNVVWSLKSPPAYSLIQDFNGGWAIETKEAGEADVTYTSSFFGSSYDEDGSSSVYVDGGIAFTGGKPVYSYGSDD
;
A
#
# COMPACT_ATOMS: atom_id res chain seq x y z
N MET A 1 -55.68 20.50 -50.50
CA MET A 1 -56.78 21.22 -49.85
C MET A 1 -56.35 22.67 -49.75
N THR A 2 -57.04 23.53 -50.52
CA THR A 2 -56.99 25.01 -50.59
C THR A 2 -55.60 25.62 -50.87
N GLU A 3 -55.22 25.99 -52.11
CA GLU A 3 -55.86 26.92 -53.05
C GLU A 3 -56.03 28.32 -52.45
N GLU A 4 -55.21 29.31 -52.85
CA GLU A 4 -55.71 30.47 -53.59
C GLU A 4 -54.62 31.42 -54.08
N THR A 5 -54.85 31.81 -55.33
CA THR A 5 -54.17 32.73 -56.23
C THR A 5 -54.65 34.16 -55.97
N ALA A 6 -53.83 35.20 -56.17
CA ALA A 6 -54.29 36.47 -56.78
C ALA A 6 -53.13 37.47 -57.02
N LEU A 7 -52.85 37.75 -58.30
CA LEU A 7 -53.02 39.04 -59.02
C LEU A 7 -51.98 40.14 -58.68
N ARG A 8 -51.10 40.56 -59.59
CA ARG A 8 -51.23 41.20 -60.95
C ARG A 8 -51.12 42.74 -60.89
N ILE A 9 -50.04 43.23 -61.54
CA ILE A 9 -50.04 44.29 -62.60
C ILE A 9 -50.03 45.76 -62.10
N PRO A 10 -49.60 46.80 -62.89
CA PRO A 10 -48.87 46.88 -64.19
C PRO A 10 -47.70 47.92 -64.30
N ARG A 11 -46.91 47.77 -65.39
CA ARG A 11 -46.44 48.77 -66.42
C ARG A 11 -45.65 50.03 -65.98
N VAL A 12 -44.74 50.63 -66.78
CA VAL A 12 -44.78 50.89 -68.23
C VAL A 12 -43.39 51.36 -68.75
N THR A 13 -43.04 50.91 -69.98
CA THR A 13 -42.29 51.56 -71.10
C THR A 13 -40.93 52.26 -70.86
N ALA A 14 -39.83 51.83 -71.48
CA ALA A 14 -39.43 51.83 -72.91
C ALA A 14 -38.87 53.18 -73.42
N SER A 15 -37.61 53.20 -73.87
CA SER A 15 -37.17 53.54 -75.25
C SER A 15 -35.68 53.92 -75.32
N ALA A 16 -34.99 53.35 -76.32
CA ALA A 16 -33.61 53.62 -76.82
C ALA A 16 -33.49 55.03 -77.48
N PRO A 17 -32.49 55.44 -78.32
CA PRO A 17 -31.40 54.71 -79.03
C PRO A 17 -30.06 55.50 -79.27
N GLY A 18 -29.14 54.97 -80.10
CA GLY A 18 -28.11 55.74 -80.83
C GLY A 18 -26.70 55.11 -80.87
N THR A 19 -26.35 54.26 -81.86
CA THR A 19 -25.72 54.54 -83.19
C THR A 19 -24.20 54.82 -83.22
N GLY A 20 -23.45 53.85 -83.79
CA GLY A 20 -22.27 54.01 -84.68
C GLY A 20 -20.94 54.53 -84.08
N SER A 21 -19.74 54.11 -84.47
CA SER A 21 -19.21 53.38 -85.65
C SER A 21 -17.77 52.89 -85.36
N THR A 22 -17.42 51.71 -85.87
CA THR A 22 -16.07 51.09 -86.06
C THR A 22 -15.13 51.91 -86.97
N PRO A 23 -13.80 51.65 -87.11
CA PRO A 23 -13.07 50.35 -87.16
C PRO A 23 -11.74 50.35 -86.33
N ALA A 24 -10.86 49.35 -86.22
CA ALA A 24 -10.49 48.16 -86.98
C ALA A 24 -9.76 47.17 -86.00
N VAL A 25 -10.01 45.85 -86.07
CA VAL A 25 -9.07 44.78 -86.51
C VAL A 25 -7.96 44.49 -85.47
N THR A 26 -7.81 43.31 -84.83
CA THR A 26 -7.76 41.94 -85.39
C THR A 26 -7.95 40.85 -84.32
N GLU A 27 -8.76 39.84 -84.67
CA GLU A 27 -8.67 38.39 -84.38
C GLU A 27 -8.61 37.80 -82.95
N THR A 28 -9.78 37.32 -82.52
CA THR A 28 -10.12 35.91 -82.19
C THR A 28 -9.05 34.96 -81.64
N VAL A 29 -9.23 34.54 -80.39
CA VAL A 29 -9.13 33.13 -79.97
C VAL A 29 -10.35 32.80 -79.10
N THR A 30 -10.96 31.66 -79.43
CA THR A 30 -12.15 30.98 -78.92
C THR A 30 -12.30 30.94 -77.39
N ASP A 31 -13.44 31.44 -76.92
CA ASP A 31 -13.99 31.21 -75.57
C ASP A 31 -14.89 29.96 -75.57
N THR A 32 -14.54 28.96 -74.77
CA THR A 32 -15.47 27.91 -74.37
C THR A 32 -15.05 27.40 -73.00
N SER A 33 -15.52 28.04 -71.92
CA SER A 33 -15.81 27.32 -70.68
C SER A 33 -16.82 28.07 -69.82
N ALA A 34 -18.00 27.47 -69.68
CA ALA A 34 -19.00 27.85 -68.69
C ALA A 34 -18.44 27.81 -67.26
N PRO A 35 -19.01 28.58 -66.31
CA PRO A 35 -18.53 28.60 -64.93
C PRO A 35 -18.88 27.27 -64.25
N VAL A 36 -17.89 26.44 -63.98
CA VAL A 36 -18.03 25.26 -63.13
C VAL A 36 -18.08 25.75 -61.68
N SER A 37 -19.27 25.65 -61.08
CA SER A 37 -19.49 25.72 -59.64
C SER A 37 -18.54 24.76 -58.91
N PRO A 38 -17.81 25.17 -57.84
CA PRO A 38 -16.94 24.25 -57.14
C PRO A 38 -17.78 23.24 -56.35
N THR A 39 -17.87 22.01 -56.84
CA THR A 39 -18.32 20.87 -56.03
C THR A 39 -17.39 20.72 -54.83
N PRO A 40 -17.90 20.56 -53.60
CA PRO A 40 -17.07 20.31 -52.42
C PRO A 40 -16.41 18.94 -52.58
N SER A 41 -15.11 18.91 -52.89
CA SER A 41 -14.38 17.65 -52.93
C SER A 41 -14.31 17.08 -51.51
N THR A 42 -15.09 16.03 -51.26
CA THR A 42 -14.91 15.18 -50.09
C THR A 42 -13.59 14.44 -50.27
N SER A 43 -12.46 15.09 -49.95
CA SER A 43 -11.15 14.45 -50.05
C SER A 43 -11.17 13.19 -49.18
N SER A 44 -10.88 12.03 -49.74
CA SER A 44 -10.79 10.80 -48.95
C SER A 44 -9.49 10.82 -48.13
N TRP A 45 -9.41 10.12 -47.00
CA TRP A 45 -8.16 10.02 -46.23
C TRP A 45 -6.99 9.50 -47.07
N ARG A 46 -7.28 8.67 -48.08
CA ARG A 46 -6.29 8.20 -49.06
C ARG A 46 -5.69 9.36 -49.86
N SER A 47 -6.50 10.29 -50.37
CA SER A 47 -5.98 11.42 -51.14
C SER A 47 -5.12 12.35 -50.28
N VAL A 48 -5.46 12.51 -49.00
CA VAL A 48 -4.65 13.29 -48.04
C VAL A 48 -3.32 12.60 -47.75
N PHE A 49 -3.32 11.27 -47.61
CA PHE A 49 -2.11 10.49 -47.35
C PHE A 49 -1.09 10.62 -48.50
N TYR A 50 -1.52 10.41 -49.74
CA TYR A 50 -0.64 10.53 -50.92
C TYR A 50 -0.25 11.98 -51.27
N SER A 51 -0.90 12.98 -50.67
CA SER A 51 -0.53 14.40 -50.86
C SER A 51 0.71 14.83 -50.06
N LEU A 52 1.16 14.01 -49.10
CA LEU A 52 2.33 14.31 -48.27
C LEU A 52 3.58 13.66 -48.90
N PRO A 53 4.65 14.45 -49.19
CA PRO A 53 5.86 13.91 -49.79
C PRO A 53 6.64 13.09 -48.75
N ALA A 54 7.45 12.12 -49.20
CA ALA A 54 8.10 11.13 -48.34
C ALA A 54 8.98 11.76 -47.24
N GLU A 55 9.59 12.90 -47.53
CA GLU A 55 10.45 13.67 -46.63
C GLU A 55 9.67 14.14 -45.39
N ARG A 56 8.36 14.38 -45.49
CA ARG A 56 7.52 14.77 -44.35
C ARG A 56 7.28 13.62 -43.39
N TRP A 57 7.08 12.41 -43.91
CA TRP A 57 6.92 11.21 -43.11
C TRP A 57 8.22 10.89 -42.35
N ILE A 58 9.35 10.97 -43.04
CA ILE A 58 10.68 10.78 -42.44
C ILE A 58 10.96 11.87 -41.40
N GLY A 59 10.75 13.14 -41.74
CA GLY A 59 10.99 14.27 -40.83
C GLY A 59 10.17 14.18 -39.54
N SER A 60 8.87 13.88 -39.64
CA SER A 60 8.01 13.70 -38.46
C SER A 60 8.44 12.52 -37.59
N SER A 61 8.91 11.42 -38.21
CA SER A 61 9.43 10.25 -37.48
C SER A 61 10.73 10.57 -36.74
N ILE A 62 11.67 11.27 -37.38
CA ILE A 62 12.92 11.73 -36.76
C ILE A 62 12.61 12.63 -35.55
N ARG A 63 11.60 13.51 -35.65
CA ARG A 63 11.21 14.39 -34.54
C ARG A 63 10.65 13.61 -33.34
N ALA A 64 9.94 12.50 -33.58
CA ALA A 64 9.52 11.60 -32.52
C ALA A 64 10.73 10.94 -31.81
N VAL A 65 11.73 10.50 -32.58
CA VAL A 65 12.98 9.93 -32.04
C VAL A 65 13.74 10.96 -31.21
N VAL A 66 13.89 12.19 -31.70
CA VAL A 66 14.55 13.29 -30.97
C VAL A 66 13.80 13.62 -29.68
N ALA A 67 12.47 13.67 -29.73
CA ALA A 67 11.65 13.87 -28.53
C ALA A 67 11.91 12.75 -27.52
N TYR A 68 11.89 11.49 -27.95
CA TYR A 68 12.17 10.34 -27.07
C TYR A 68 13.57 10.38 -26.46
N ALA A 69 14.60 10.73 -27.25
CA ALA A 69 15.98 10.85 -26.76
C ALA A 69 16.12 11.93 -25.67
N ALA A 70 15.38 13.04 -25.77
CA ALA A 70 15.35 14.06 -24.72
C ALA A 70 14.72 13.53 -23.42
N VAL A 71 13.63 12.76 -23.52
CA VAL A 71 13.00 12.11 -22.36
C VAL A 71 13.95 11.10 -21.72
N TRP A 72 14.65 10.32 -22.54
CA TRP A 72 15.65 9.37 -22.09
C TRP A 72 16.77 10.02 -21.28
N GLY A 73 17.27 11.19 -21.71
CA GLY A 73 18.27 11.96 -20.98
C GLY A 73 17.79 12.37 -19.57
N VAL A 74 16.52 12.77 -19.44
CA VAL A 74 15.93 13.07 -18.13
C VAL A 74 15.79 11.80 -17.29
N ALA A 75 15.33 10.68 -17.89
CA ALA A 75 15.21 9.41 -17.19
C ALA A 75 16.56 8.83 -16.73
N LEU A 76 17.64 9.06 -17.47
CA LEU A 76 19.01 8.73 -17.07
C LEU A 76 19.43 9.52 -15.83
N LEU A 77 19.19 10.84 -15.81
CA LEU A 77 19.47 11.68 -14.65
C LEU A 77 18.64 11.25 -13.43
N VAL A 78 17.36 10.93 -13.64
CA VAL A 78 16.47 10.39 -12.59
C VAL A 78 17.01 9.06 -12.04
N SER A 79 17.45 8.16 -12.92
CA SER A 79 18.06 6.88 -12.52
C SER A 79 19.34 7.10 -11.71
N LEU A 80 20.21 8.01 -12.16
CA LEU A 80 21.44 8.36 -11.45
C LEU A 80 21.17 8.90 -10.05
N LEU A 81 20.24 9.85 -9.91
CA LEU A 81 19.88 10.43 -8.61
C LEU A 81 19.28 9.38 -7.67
N LEU A 82 18.48 8.45 -8.20
CA LEU A 82 17.90 7.35 -7.42
C LEU A 82 19.01 6.45 -6.87
N LEU A 83 19.93 6.00 -7.73
CA LEU A 83 21.05 5.13 -7.33
C LEU A 83 21.99 5.83 -6.33
N LEU A 84 22.26 7.12 -6.52
CA LEU A 84 23.06 7.91 -5.56
C LEU A 84 22.38 8.07 -4.20
N SER A 85 21.04 8.04 -4.14
CA SER A 85 20.32 8.12 -2.86
C SER A 85 20.46 6.83 -2.03
N LEU A 86 20.70 5.70 -2.68
CA LEU A 86 20.81 4.35 -2.07
C LEU A 86 22.23 4.04 -1.52
N HIS A 87 22.97 5.07 -1.10
CA HIS A 87 24.39 5.00 -0.73
C HIS A 87 24.79 3.93 0.31
N ASP A 88 23.86 3.42 1.12
CA ASP A 88 24.11 2.39 2.12
C ASP A 88 24.02 0.95 1.57
N VAL A 89 23.67 0.78 0.29
CA VAL A 89 23.48 -0.53 -0.36
C VAL A 89 24.49 -0.68 -1.50
N THR A 90 25.04 -1.88 -1.68
CA THR A 90 25.85 -2.21 -2.86
C THR A 90 25.01 -2.13 -4.13
N VAL A 91 25.15 -1.04 -4.87
CA VAL A 91 24.38 -0.77 -6.09
C VAL A 91 25.03 -1.45 -7.30
N ASP A 92 24.25 -2.24 -8.04
CA ASP A 92 24.64 -2.67 -9.39
C ASP A 92 24.48 -1.50 -10.39
N TRP A 93 25.61 -0.97 -10.86
CA TRP A 93 25.63 0.14 -11.81
C TRP A 93 25.11 -0.23 -13.20
N SER A 94 24.92 -1.52 -13.52
CA SER A 94 24.24 -1.95 -14.75
C SER A 94 22.81 -1.39 -14.83
N LEU A 95 22.17 -1.15 -13.67
CA LEU A 95 20.84 -0.57 -13.56
C LEU A 95 20.75 0.85 -14.12
N LEU A 96 21.86 1.59 -14.20
CA LEU A 96 21.88 2.92 -14.81
C LEU A 96 21.50 2.87 -16.30
N PHE A 97 21.71 1.74 -16.97
CA PHE A 97 21.35 1.53 -18.38
C PHE A 97 19.96 0.92 -18.58
N LEU A 98 19.45 0.18 -17.58
CA LEU A 98 18.18 -0.55 -17.65
C LEU A 98 16.99 0.27 -17.11
N LEU A 99 17.19 0.97 -15.99
CA LEU A 99 16.15 1.75 -15.33
C LEU A 99 15.54 2.88 -16.18
N PRO A 100 16.28 3.61 -17.03
CA PRO A 100 15.70 4.69 -17.82
C PRO A 100 14.53 4.23 -18.69
N ALA A 101 14.62 3.05 -19.31
CA ALA A 101 13.52 2.49 -20.10
C ALA A 101 12.25 2.27 -19.27
N GLN A 102 12.42 1.73 -18.06
CA GLN A 102 11.31 1.41 -17.16
C GLN A 102 10.68 2.69 -16.60
N ILE A 103 11.50 3.67 -16.24
CA ILE A 103 11.06 4.99 -15.76
C ILE A 103 10.31 5.76 -16.86
N VAL A 104 10.79 5.72 -18.12
CA VAL A 104 10.05 6.30 -19.25
C VAL A 104 8.72 5.58 -19.45
N GLY A 105 8.72 4.25 -19.39
CA GLY A 105 7.49 3.44 -19.43
C GLY A 105 6.48 3.86 -18.37
N LEU A 106 6.88 3.92 -17.10
CA LEU A 106 6.06 4.40 -15.98
C LEU A 106 5.57 5.84 -16.21
N GLY A 107 6.47 6.75 -16.63
CA GLY A 107 6.15 8.16 -16.88
C GLY A 107 5.14 8.39 -18.02
N LEU A 108 4.97 7.39 -18.88
CA LEU A 108 4.02 7.39 -19.99
C LEU A 108 2.77 6.53 -19.71
N GLY A 109 2.54 6.15 -18.44
CA GLY A 109 1.36 5.42 -17.99
C GLY A 109 1.49 3.89 -18.03
N GLY A 110 2.71 3.38 -18.20
CA GLY A 110 2.99 1.96 -18.06
C GLY A 110 2.86 1.47 -16.62
N VAL A 111 2.59 0.17 -16.46
CA VAL A 111 2.63 -0.52 -15.17
C VAL A 111 3.90 -1.35 -15.11
N PHE A 112 4.76 -1.09 -14.13
CA PHE A 112 5.93 -1.91 -13.89
C PHE A 112 5.51 -3.19 -13.18
N THR A 113 5.66 -4.34 -13.84
CA THR A 113 5.35 -5.65 -13.25
C THR A 113 6.65 -6.43 -13.10
N ALA A 114 6.96 -6.80 -11.86
CA ALA A 114 8.01 -7.75 -11.53
C ALA A 114 7.37 -9.12 -11.33
N SER A 115 7.97 -10.15 -11.92
CA SER A 115 7.50 -11.53 -11.79
C SER A 115 8.64 -12.44 -11.35
N THR A 116 8.32 -13.38 -10.49
CA THR A 116 9.19 -14.49 -10.09
C THR A 116 8.45 -15.79 -10.29
N SER A 117 9.11 -16.81 -10.81
CA SER A 117 8.53 -18.14 -10.99
C SER A 117 9.32 -19.18 -10.23
N VAL A 118 8.64 -20.02 -9.44
CA VAL A 118 9.25 -21.13 -8.69
C VAL A 118 8.37 -22.35 -8.86
N LEU A 119 8.94 -23.43 -9.40
CA LEU A 119 8.24 -24.72 -9.53
C LEU A 119 6.86 -24.59 -10.22
N GLY A 120 6.76 -23.72 -11.24
CA GLY A 120 5.53 -23.48 -12.00
C GLY A 120 4.58 -22.44 -11.38
N VAL A 121 4.76 -22.05 -10.11
CA VAL A 121 3.99 -20.97 -9.47
C VAL A 121 4.59 -19.64 -9.85
N THR A 122 3.78 -18.71 -10.37
CA THR A 122 4.24 -17.36 -10.70
C THR A 122 3.64 -16.35 -9.74
N ALA A 123 4.50 -15.61 -9.06
CA ALA A 123 4.12 -14.47 -8.25
C ALA A 123 4.48 -13.19 -9.01
N THR A 124 3.53 -12.26 -9.08
CA THR A 124 3.70 -10.98 -9.74
C THR A 124 3.41 -9.85 -8.77
N VAL A 125 4.19 -8.79 -8.86
CA VAL A 125 4.00 -7.53 -8.16
C VAL A 125 4.02 -6.42 -9.18
N SER A 126 2.95 -5.64 -9.23
CA SER A 126 2.75 -4.58 -10.19
C SER A 126 2.68 -3.22 -9.49
N LEU A 127 3.38 -2.24 -10.04
CA LEU A 127 3.48 -0.85 -9.59
C LEU A 127 2.96 0.08 -10.68
N LEU A 128 1.96 0.89 -10.34
CA LEU A 128 1.54 2.05 -11.11
C LEU A 128 1.94 3.32 -10.36
N TRP A 129 2.85 4.06 -10.97
CA TRP A 129 3.28 5.37 -10.50
C TRP A 129 3.73 6.21 -11.70
N ALA A 130 3.48 7.52 -11.65
CA ALA A 130 3.89 8.45 -12.69
C ALA A 130 5.07 9.32 -12.23
N PRO A 131 6.31 9.05 -12.68
CA PRO A 131 7.45 9.94 -12.51
C PRO A 131 7.21 11.28 -13.24
N LEU A 132 6.62 12.25 -12.54
CA LEU A 132 6.07 13.46 -13.18
C LEU A 132 7.12 14.31 -13.89
N LEU A 133 8.39 14.29 -13.47
CA LEU A 133 9.47 14.94 -14.22
C LEU A 133 9.63 14.34 -15.62
N VAL A 134 9.54 13.03 -15.74
CA VAL A 134 9.71 12.30 -17.00
C VAL A 134 8.48 12.46 -17.87
N SER A 135 7.28 12.42 -17.27
CA SER A 135 6.03 12.76 -17.97
C SER A 135 6.06 14.20 -18.53
N ALA A 136 6.54 15.16 -17.72
CA ALA A 136 6.68 16.55 -18.16
C ALA A 136 7.72 16.69 -19.27
N ALA A 137 8.86 16.01 -19.16
CA ALA A 137 9.88 15.97 -20.21
C ALA A 137 9.33 15.41 -21.53
N ALA A 138 8.47 14.39 -21.47
CA ALA A 138 7.81 13.84 -22.66
C ALA A 138 6.88 14.84 -23.32
N ILE A 139 6.01 15.50 -22.55
CA ILE A 139 5.10 16.52 -23.06
C ILE A 139 5.88 17.69 -23.67
N VAL A 140 6.92 18.18 -22.98
CA VAL A 140 7.74 19.31 -23.45
C VAL A 140 8.54 18.91 -24.70
N GLY A 141 9.19 17.75 -24.69
CA GLY A 141 9.97 17.23 -25.82
C GLY A 141 9.11 17.08 -27.07
N LEU A 142 7.94 16.43 -26.96
CA LEU A 142 6.98 16.28 -28.05
C LEU A 142 6.47 17.65 -28.53
N ALA A 143 6.14 18.56 -27.61
CA ALA A 143 5.64 19.88 -27.97
C ALA A 143 6.68 20.72 -28.71
N LEU A 144 7.92 20.75 -28.23
CA LEU A 144 9.02 21.49 -28.85
C LEU A 144 9.40 20.89 -30.20
N ALA A 145 9.53 19.57 -30.30
CA ALA A 145 9.84 18.89 -31.55
C ALA A 145 8.74 19.12 -32.61
N SER A 146 7.47 19.05 -32.21
CA SER A 146 6.32 19.24 -33.10
C SER A 146 6.15 20.72 -33.53
N ARG A 147 6.39 21.68 -32.62
CA ARG A 147 6.41 23.11 -32.98
C ARG A 147 7.55 23.42 -33.93
N HIS A 148 8.73 22.90 -33.66
CA HIS A 148 9.88 23.08 -34.54
C HIS A 148 9.59 22.51 -35.93
N ASP A 149 8.99 21.32 -36.01
CA ASP A 149 8.63 20.70 -37.29
C ASP A 149 7.61 21.54 -38.07
N GLU A 150 6.56 22.02 -37.41
CA GLU A 150 5.56 22.88 -38.06
C GLU A 150 6.13 24.23 -38.49
N ARG A 151 7.06 24.82 -37.72
CA ARG A 151 7.75 26.07 -38.11
C ARG A 151 8.64 25.87 -39.33
N ALA A 152 9.45 24.82 -39.32
CA ALA A 152 10.38 24.54 -40.41
C ALA A 152 9.62 24.18 -41.69
N HIS A 153 8.51 23.44 -41.53
CA HIS A 153 7.73 22.97 -42.66
C HIS A 153 6.23 23.05 -42.31
N PRO A 154 5.56 24.17 -42.62
CA PRO A 154 4.14 24.35 -42.31
C PRO A 154 3.26 23.42 -43.14
N VAL A 155 2.12 23.01 -42.57
CA VAL A 155 1.12 22.22 -43.27
C VAL A 155 -0.20 22.99 -43.28
N VAL A 156 -0.92 23.02 -44.41
CA VAL A 156 -2.13 23.84 -44.54
C VAL A 156 -3.38 23.08 -44.06
N SER A 157 -3.48 21.79 -44.38
CA SER A 157 -4.66 20.99 -44.08
C SER A 157 -4.69 20.45 -42.64
N HIS A 158 -5.84 20.58 -41.98
CA HIS A 158 -6.10 19.98 -40.67
C HIS A 158 -5.87 18.46 -40.66
N ARG A 159 -6.29 17.78 -41.74
CA ARG A 159 -6.16 16.32 -41.86
C ARG A 159 -4.70 15.87 -42.01
N GLN A 160 -3.90 16.63 -42.75
CA GLN A 160 -2.46 16.36 -42.86
C GLN A 160 -1.75 16.55 -41.51
N ARG A 161 -2.09 17.60 -40.74
CA ARG A 161 -1.55 17.78 -39.38
C ARG A 161 -1.93 16.63 -38.45
N LEU A 162 -3.16 16.13 -38.54
CA LEU A 162 -3.58 14.96 -37.77
C LEU A 162 -2.79 13.71 -38.14
N LEU A 163 -2.60 13.43 -39.45
CA LEU A 163 -1.81 12.28 -39.91
C LEU A 163 -0.35 12.34 -39.44
N LEU A 164 0.30 13.50 -39.55
CA LEU A 164 1.68 13.67 -39.08
C LEU A 164 1.79 13.51 -37.57
N SER A 165 0.80 14.02 -36.81
CA SER A 165 0.74 13.87 -35.35
C SER A 165 0.47 12.42 -34.94
N ALA A 166 -0.38 11.71 -35.69
CA ALA A 166 -0.62 10.28 -35.53
C ALA A 166 0.68 9.49 -35.72
N LEU A 167 1.44 9.78 -36.77
CA LEU A 167 2.75 9.17 -37.01
C LEU A 167 3.73 9.47 -35.86
N THR A 168 3.86 10.74 -35.43
CA THR A 168 4.73 11.11 -34.31
C THR A 168 4.37 10.31 -33.06
N GLY A 169 3.08 10.22 -32.73
CA GLY A 169 2.59 9.46 -31.59
C GLY A 169 2.87 7.95 -31.70
N VAL A 170 2.63 7.34 -32.86
CA VAL A 170 2.91 5.92 -33.10
C VAL A 170 4.40 5.62 -32.97
N VAL A 171 5.27 6.37 -33.63
CA VAL A 171 6.72 6.16 -33.57
C VAL A 171 7.23 6.31 -32.14
N PHE A 172 6.81 7.36 -31.43
CA PHE A 172 7.17 7.58 -30.04
C PHE A 172 6.72 6.43 -29.13
N THR A 173 5.48 5.95 -29.31
CA THR A 173 4.90 4.82 -28.57
C THR A 173 5.67 3.53 -28.82
N VAL A 174 5.96 3.21 -30.07
CA VAL A 174 6.71 2.00 -30.46
C VAL A 174 8.10 2.00 -29.81
N ILE A 175 8.81 3.13 -29.84
CA ILE A 175 10.12 3.25 -29.20
C ILE A 175 10.01 3.03 -27.68
N ALA A 176 9.03 3.67 -27.02
CA ALA A 176 8.83 3.54 -25.58
C ALA A 176 8.53 2.08 -25.16
N VAL A 177 7.65 1.40 -25.90
CA VAL A 177 7.27 0.01 -25.64
C VAL A 177 8.43 -0.92 -25.87
N LEU A 178 9.15 -0.78 -26.99
CA LEU A 178 10.31 -1.61 -27.30
C LEU A 178 11.42 -1.42 -26.28
N ALA A 179 11.71 -0.17 -25.87
CA ALA A 179 12.71 0.08 -24.84
C ALA A 179 12.33 -0.58 -23.51
N ALA A 180 11.10 -0.39 -23.02
CA ALA A 180 10.63 -0.99 -21.77
C ALA A 180 10.58 -2.53 -21.85
N ALA A 181 10.26 -3.10 -23.02
CA ALA A 181 10.16 -4.53 -23.24
C ALA A 181 11.52 -5.21 -23.44
N LEU A 182 12.53 -4.53 -23.97
CA LEU A 182 13.84 -5.13 -24.25
C LEU A 182 14.85 -4.88 -23.13
N LEU A 183 14.79 -3.73 -22.45
CA LEU A 183 15.73 -3.33 -21.40
C LEU A 183 15.17 -3.65 -20.02
N ARG A 184 14.87 -4.92 -19.78
CA ARG A 184 14.27 -5.40 -18.51
C ARG A 184 15.37 -5.69 -17.48
N PRO A 185 15.32 -5.11 -16.27
CA PRO A 185 16.16 -5.55 -15.19
C PRO A 185 15.81 -6.99 -14.78
N SER A 186 16.84 -7.82 -14.67
CA SER A 186 16.78 -9.19 -14.16
C SER A 186 17.69 -9.32 -12.96
N TYR A 187 17.19 -9.89 -11.87
CA TYR A 187 17.93 -10.13 -10.64
C TYR A 187 17.92 -11.62 -10.34
N SER A 188 19.07 -12.12 -9.91
CA SER A 188 19.26 -13.47 -9.41
C SER A 188 19.41 -13.36 -7.90
N LEU A 189 18.39 -13.77 -7.15
CA LEU A 189 18.40 -13.76 -5.69
C LEU A 189 18.92 -15.10 -5.19
N SER A 190 19.96 -15.06 -4.36
CA SER A 190 20.52 -16.26 -3.72
C SER A 190 19.87 -16.51 -2.35
N ASN A 191 19.88 -17.76 -1.89
CA ASN A 191 19.28 -18.17 -0.60
C ASN A 191 19.74 -17.39 0.64
N ARG A 192 20.91 -16.72 0.58
CA ARG A 192 21.44 -15.92 1.69
C ARG A 192 20.74 -14.58 1.87
N GLU A 193 19.99 -14.13 0.87
CA GLU A 193 19.41 -12.78 0.80
C GLU A 193 17.90 -12.75 1.02
N LEU A 194 17.26 -13.92 1.19
CA LEU A 194 15.83 -14.04 1.46
C LEU A 194 15.51 -13.59 2.90
N PRO A 195 14.51 -12.70 3.12
CA PRO A 195 14.06 -12.30 4.44
C PRO A 195 13.61 -13.50 5.30
N SER A 196 13.73 -13.38 6.63
CA SER A 196 13.23 -14.38 7.57
C SER A 196 11.72 -14.58 7.40
N GLY A 197 11.30 -15.79 7.01
CA GLY A 197 9.90 -16.15 6.73
C GLY A 197 9.67 -16.74 5.33
N PHE A 198 10.62 -16.61 4.41
CA PHE A 198 10.57 -17.34 3.14
C PHE A 198 11.12 -18.76 3.29
N PRO A 199 10.48 -19.79 2.72
CA PRO A 199 11.04 -21.13 2.69
C PRO A 199 12.41 -21.09 2.01
N ARG A 200 13.45 -21.60 2.68
CA ARG A 200 14.73 -21.84 2.03
C ARG A 200 14.52 -22.93 0.99
N LEU A 201 14.45 -22.54 -0.27
CA LEU A 201 14.56 -23.48 -1.38
C LEU A 201 15.97 -24.11 -1.27
N GLY A 202 16.20 -25.32 -1.79
CA GLY A 202 17.56 -25.91 -1.86
C GLY A 202 18.53 -25.02 -2.65
N ASP A 203 19.61 -25.54 -3.25
CA ASP A 203 20.59 -24.73 -4.01
C ASP A 203 20.06 -23.92 -5.24
N GLY A 204 18.74 -23.73 -5.37
CA GLY A 204 18.07 -22.95 -6.39
C GLY A 204 18.28 -21.44 -6.28
N VAL A 205 18.30 -20.81 -7.46
CA VAL A 205 18.40 -19.37 -7.67
C VAL A 205 17.01 -18.85 -8.07
N LEU A 206 16.54 -17.77 -7.43
CA LEU A 206 15.31 -17.11 -7.81
C LEU A 206 15.61 -16.04 -8.87
N GLU A 207 15.14 -16.26 -10.10
CA GLU A 207 15.20 -15.24 -11.15
C GLU A 207 13.96 -14.35 -11.09
N ALA A 208 14.18 -13.07 -10.79
CA ALA A 208 13.17 -12.03 -10.86
C ALA A 208 13.43 -11.17 -12.10
N SER A 209 12.40 -10.90 -12.91
CA SER A 209 12.50 -9.90 -13.97
C SER A 209 11.35 -8.91 -13.90
N GLY A 210 11.60 -7.67 -14.30
CA GLY A 210 10.60 -6.60 -14.26
C GLY A 210 10.49 -5.81 -15.56
N SER A 211 9.27 -5.41 -15.94
CA SER A 211 9.04 -4.55 -17.10
C SER A 211 7.83 -3.64 -16.94
N ALA A 212 7.94 -2.42 -17.44
CA ALA A 212 6.86 -1.44 -17.58
C ALA A 212 6.07 -1.58 -18.89
N ALA A 213 6.49 -2.49 -19.77
CA ALA A 213 5.81 -2.75 -21.03
C ALA A 213 4.42 -3.35 -20.76
N SER A 214 3.38 -2.56 -21.05
CA SER A 214 2.00 -2.85 -20.68
C SER A 214 1.03 -2.24 -21.69
N VAL A 215 -0.20 -2.72 -21.71
CA VAL A 215 -1.25 -2.19 -22.61
C VAL A 215 -1.54 -0.72 -22.31
N SER A 216 -1.49 -0.32 -21.03
CA SER A 216 -1.68 1.07 -20.63
C SER A 216 -0.59 1.98 -21.18
N LEU A 217 0.68 1.54 -21.21
CA LEU A 217 1.76 2.27 -21.87
C LEU A 217 1.44 2.55 -23.33
N VAL A 218 0.99 1.54 -24.09
CA VAL A 218 0.65 1.69 -25.51
C VAL A 218 -0.45 2.74 -25.69
N VAL A 219 -1.54 2.62 -24.94
CA VAL A 219 -2.72 3.48 -25.10
C VAL A 219 -2.43 4.91 -24.66
N ILE A 220 -1.85 5.10 -23.47
CA ILE A 220 -1.62 6.43 -22.89
C ILE A 220 -0.54 7.18 -23.66
N SER A 221 0.59 6.53 -23.99
CA SER A 221 1.66 7.18 -24.76
C SER A 221 1.20 7.57 -26.17
N LEU A 222 0.33 6.78 -26.80
CA LEU A 222 -0.25 7.13 -28.09
C LEU A 222 -1.17 8.35 -27.97
N ILE A 223 -2.09 8.37 -27.00
CA ILE A 223 -3.00 9.51 -26.79
C ILE A 223 -2.22 10.79 -26.50
N VAL A 224 -1.23 10.72 -25.61
CA VAL A 224 -0.37 11.86 -25.27
C VAL A 224 0.46 12.30 -26.47
N GLY A 225 1.09 11.35 -27.17
CA GLY A 225 1.90 11.61 -28.37
C GLY A 225 1.11 12.34 -29.44
N VAL A 226 -0.03 11.78 -29.85
CA VAL A 226 -0.89 12.37 -30.88
C VAL A 226 -1.46 13.72 -30.42
N GLY A 227 -1.99 13.78 -29.20
CA GLY A 227 -2.65 14.98 -28.66
C GLY A 227 -1.69 16.16 -28.50
N VAL A 228 -0.52 15.94 -27.90
CA VAL A 228 0.50 16.98 -27.68
C VAL A 228 1.07 17.45 -29.00
N SER A 229 1.40 16.54 -29.92
CA SER A 229 1.92 16.90 -31.24
C SER A 229 0.89 17.68 -32.05
N PHE A 230 -0.37 17.22 -32.07
CA PHE A 230 -1.45 17.89 -32.79
C PHE A 230 -1.71 19.29 -32.24
N LEU A 231 -1.88 19.43 -30.93
CA LEU A 231 -2.12 20.73 -30.29
C LEU A 231 -0.95 21.69 -30.50
N SER A 232 0.28 21.19 -30.48
CA SER A 232 1.49 21.96 -30.67
C SER A 232 1.62 22.49 -32.09
N ARG A 233 1.41 21.64 -33.10
CA ARG A 233 1.35 22.04 -34.51
C ARG A 233 0.19 23.01 -34.77
N TRP A 234 -0.99 22.72 -34.22
CA TRP A 234 -2.16 23.57 -34.38
C TRP A 234 -1.95 24.97 -33.80
N ARG A 235 -1.41 25.10 -32.58
CA ARG A 235 -1.12 26.40 -31.97
C ARG A 235 -0.08 27.19 -32.76
N GLU A 236 0.94 26.51 -33.29
CA GLU A 236 1.97 27.18 -34.08
C GLU A 236 1.44 27.64 -35.44
N ALA A 237 0.60 26.85 -36.09
CA ALA A 237 -0.03 27.22 -37.35
C ALA A 237 -1.00 28.41 -37.23
N HIS A 238 -1.63 28.62 -36.07
CA HIS A 238 -2.54 29.74 -35.80
C HIS A 238 -1.86 30.87 -35.01
N ARG A 239 -0.52 30.87 -34.95
CA ARG A 239 0.23 31.88 -34.22
C ARG A 239 0.16 33.22 -34.95
N GLY A 240 -0.60 34.16 -34.41
CA GLY A 240 -0.77 35.51 -34.97
C GLY A 240 -2.02 35.69 -35.84
N ASP A 241 -2.88 34.68 -35.96
CA ASP A 241 -4.15 34.80 -36.67
C ASP A 241 -5.16 35.55 -35.78
N VAL A 242 -5.40 36.84 -36.06
CA VAL A 242 -6.35 37.72 -35.32
C VAL A 242 -7.75 37.67 -35.95
N ARG A 243 -8.00 36.74 -36.87
CA ARG A 243 -9.33 36.59 -37.48
C ARG A 243 -10.39 36.47 -36.40
N GLU A 244 -11.45 37.26 -36.50
CA GLU A 244 -12.65 37.17 -35.67
C GLU A 244 -13.14 35.72 -35.69
N LEU A 245 -12.74 34.94 -34.68
CA LEU A 245 -13.26 33.61 -34.50
C LEU A 245 -14.78 33.75 -34.35
N ALA A 246 -15.52 32.92 -35.08
CA ALA A 246 -16.95 32.78 -34.90
C ALA A 246 -17.29 32.72 -33.39
N PRO A 247 -18.37 33.38 -32.94
CA PRO A 247 -18.70 33.47 -31.52
C PRO A 247 -18.74 32.06 -30.92
N ARG A 248 -17.85 31.82 -29.94
CA ARG A 248 -17.80 30.55 -29.22
C ARG A 248 -19.07 30.43 -28.37
N PRO A 249 -19.62 29.21 -28.18
CA PRO A 249 -20.75 29.03 -27.28
C PRO A 249 -20.37 29.46 -25.86
N PRO A 250 -21.33 29.99 -25.07
CA PRO A 250 -21.06 30.62 -23.77
C PRO A 250 -20.37 29.66 -22.80
N LEU A 251 -20.74 28.37 -22.82
CA LEU A 251 -20.08 27.33 -22.02
C LEU A 251 -18.58 27.21 -22.33
N VAL A 252 -18.19 27.22 -23.61
CA VAL A 252 -16.78 27.11 -24.01
C VAL A 252 -16.00 28.35 -23.57
N THR A 253 -16.58 29.54 -23.69
CA THR A 253 -15.92 30.76 -23.19
C THR A 253 -15.75 30.76 -21.67
N ALA A 254 -16.75 30.27 -20.93
CA ALA A 254 -16.71 30.17 -19.48
C ALA A 254 -15.64 29.16 -19.02
N LEU A 255 -15.54 28.00 -19.67
CA LEU A 255 -14.47 27.01 -19.44
C LEU A 255 -13.08 27.60 -19.72
N LEU A 256 -12.89 28.27 -20.86
CA LEU A 256 -11.62 28.91 -21.21
C LEU A 256 -11.24 30.06 -20.28
N SER A 257 -12.22 30.70 -19.62
CA SER A 257 -11.97 31.67 -18.56
C SER A 257 -11.48 31.01 -17.25
N ALA A 258 -12.01 29.84 -16.89
CA ALA A 258 -11.67 29.16 -15.64
C ALA A 258 -10.37 28.34 -15.73
N ILE A 259 -10.05 27.72 -16.88
CA ILE A 259 -8.89 26.81 -17.03
C ILE A 259 -7.57 27.48 -16.58
N PRO A 260 -7.13 28.63 -17.14
CA PRO A 260 -5.85 29.21 -16.73
C PRO A 260 -5.84 29.72 -15.28
N VAL A 261 -7.02 30.03 -14.72
CA VAL A 261 -7.17 30.43 -13.31
C VAL A 261 -6.94 29.23 -12.38
N SER A 262 -7.53 28.08 -12.70
CA SER A 262 -7.30 26.83 -11.94
C SER A 262 -5.85 26.36 -12.03
N VAL A 263 -5.21 26.51 -13.20
CA VAL A 263 -3.78 26.21 -13.40
C VAL A 263 -2.91 27.17 -12.59
N LEU A 264 -3.22 28.47 -12.59
CA LEU A 264 -2.51 29.46 -11.77
C LEU A 264 -2.59 29.12 -10.29
N TYR A 265 -3.77 28.78 -9.79
CA TYR A 265 -3.96 28.31 -8.42
C TYR A 265 -3.08 27.09 -8.13
N ALA A 266 -3.17 26.06 -8.97
CA ALA A 266 -2.44 24.81 -8.79
C ALA A 266 -0.92 25.04 -8.77
N VAL A 267 -0.40 25.84 -9.69
CA VAL A 267 1.03 26.15 -9.81
C VAL A 267 1.54 26.95 -8.61
N VAL A 268 0.80 27.97 -8.17
CA VAL A 268 1.22 28.81 -7.03
C VAL A 268 1.29 27.97 -5.75
N VAL A 269 0.26 27.15 -5.48
CA VAL A 269 0.26 26.27 -4.30
C VAL A 269 1.34 25.20 -4.42
N ALA A 270 1.51 24.58 -5.60
CA ALA A 270 2.57 23.61 -5.84
C ALA A 270 3.96 24.18 -5.56
N ILE A 271 4.26 25.41 -6.01
CA ILE A 271 5.54 26.09 -5.74
C ILE A 271 5.74 26.29 -4.24
N ILE A 272 4.72 26.78 -3.52
CA ILE A 272 4.79 27.00 -2.07
C ILE A 272 5.08 25.69 -1.34
N VAL A 273 4.35 24.62 -1.69
CA VAL A 273 4.55 23.28 -1.13
C VAL A 273 5.94 22.76 -1.44
N SER A 274 6.42 22.88 -2.68
CA SER A 274 7.76 22.44 -3.06
C SER A 274 8.85 23.15 -2.26
N VAL A 275 8.73 24.47 -2.08
CA VAL A 275 9.68 25.25 -1.27
C VAL A 275 9.65 24.78 0.18
N ALA A 276 8.47 24.61 0.77
CA ALA A 276 8.32 24.11 2.13
C ALA A 276 8.91 22.70 2.29
N ALA A 277 8.69 21.81 1.31
CA ALA A 277 9.21 20.44 1.33
C ALA A 277 10.74 20.39 1.20
N VAL A 278 11.33 21.18 0.31
CA VAL A 278 12.80 21.30 0.20
C VAL A 278 13.40 21.82 1.49
N ILE A 279 12.83 22.87 2.09
CA ILE A 279 13.29 23.39 3.39
C ILE A 279 13.20 22.31 4.46
N SER A 280 12.07 21.60 4.54
CA SER A 280 11.88 20.52 5.52
C SER A 280 12.92 19.41 5.37
N VAL A 281 13.20 18.98 4.15
CA VAL A 281 14.21 17.94 3.88
C VAL A 281 15.63 18.46 4.11
N ALA A 282 15.92 19.73 3.81
CA ALA A 282 17.21 20.33 4.12
C ALA A 282 17.49 20.39 5.63
N VAL A 283 16.46 20.62 6.44
CA VAL A 283 16.58 20.71 7.90
C VAL A 283 16.59 19.32 8.54
N ASN A 284 15.76 18.39 8.07
CA ASN A 284 15.48 17.13 8.78
C ASN A 284 15.91 15.85 8.04
N GLY A 285 16.09 15.88 6.72
CA GLY A 285 16.13 14.69 5.86
C GLY A 285 17.51 14.22 5.40
N GLY A 286 18.59 14.92 5.76
CA GLY A 286 19.96 14.59 5.33
C GLY A 286 20.23 14.89 3.85
N GLY A 287 21.52 14.80 3.45
CA GLY A 287 21.97 15.16 2.10
C GLY A 287 21.42 14.25 0.99
N SER A 288 21.20 12.97 1.27
CA SER A 288 20.68 11.99 0.31
C SER A 288 19.25 12.32 -0.14
N ALA A 289 18.37 12.72 0.78
CA ALA A 289 17.00 13.09 0.47
C ALA A 289 16.90 14.39 -0.34
N LEU A 290 17.84 15.32 -0.14
CA LEU A 290 17.97 16.53 -0.95
C LEU A 290 18.42 16.24 -2.38
N ILE A 291 19.37 15.32 -2.56
CA ILE A 291 19.84 14.87 -3.89
C ILE A 291 18.69 14.22 -4.66
N ALA A 292 17.88 13.41 -3.98
CA ALA A 292 16.70 12.78 -4.56
C ALA A 292 15.51 13.75 -4.76
N SER A 293 15.62 15.01 -4.33
CA SER A 293 14.48 15.95 -4.34
C SER A 293 13.80 16.12 -5.70
N PRO A 294 14.52 16.18 -6.85
CA PRO A 294 13.85 16.24 -8.15
C PRO A 294 12.89 15.05 -8.41
N LEU A 295 13.17 13.87 -7.84
CA LEU A 295 12.40 12.65 -8.05
C LEU A 295 11.01 12.71 -7.38
N TRP A 296 10.98 13.14 -6.13
CA TRP A 296 9.78 13.10 -5.30
C TRP A 296 9.05 14.44 -5.21
N LEU A 297 9.74 15.58 -5.45
CA LEU A 297 9.16 16.92 -5.30
C LEU A 297 7.90 17.15 -6.11
N PRO A 298 7.81 16.75 -7.40
CA PRO A 298 6.58 16.95 -8.17
C PRO A 298 5.39 16.20 -7.57
N THR A 299 5.61 14.96 -7.14
CA THR A 299 4.56 14.14 -6.50
C THR A 299 4.15 14.76 -5.17
N VAL A 300 5.11 15.23 -4.37
CA VAL A 300 4.82 15.95 -3.12
C VAL A 300 4.10 17.27 -3.37
N ALA A 301 4.44 18.02 -4.43
CA ALA A 301 3.75 19.25 -4.80
C ALA A 301 2.28 18.98 -5.17
N LEU A 302 2.05 17.90 -5.92
CA LEU A 302 0.71 17.46 -6.30
C LEU A 302 -0.10 16.94 -5.10
N ASN A 303 0.52 16.16 -4.21
CA ASN A 303 -0.11 15.69 -2.98
C ASN A 303 -0.35 16.83 -1.99
N GLY A 304 0.54 17.82 -1.95
CA GLY A 304 0.37 19.04 -1.17
C GLY A 304 -0.79 19.90 -1.66
N LEU A 305 -1.13 19.88 -2.96
CA LEU A 305 -2.36 20.49 -3.45
C LEU A 305 -3.61 19.84 -2.83
N ALA A 306 -3.62 18.53 -2.65
CA ALA A 306 -4.72 17.85 -1.95
C ALA A 306 -4.75 18.28 -0.47
N LEU A 307 -3.61 18.22 0.21
CA LEU A 307 -3.46 18.55 1.62
C LEU A 307 -3.86 19.99 1.95
N VAL A 308 -3.34 20.98 1.22
CA VAL A 308 -3.60 22.41 1.43
C VAL A 308 -5.10 22.74 1.30
N ASN A 309 -5.86 21.91 0.57
CA ASN A 309 -7.31 22.02 0.43
C ASN A 309 -8.07 21.09 1.39
N PHE A 310 -7.41 20.59 2.43
CA PHE A 310 -7.96 19.69 3.45
C PHE A 310 -8.45 18.34 2.94
N SER A 311 -7.91 17.88 1.80
CA SER A 311 -8.02 16.46 1.45
C SER A 311 -7.05 15.63 2.30
N VAL A 312 -7.31 14.33 2.41
CA VAL A 312 -6.48 13.39 3.17
C VAL A 312 -5.51 12.69 2.23
N LEU A 313 -4.25 12.59 2.64
CA LEU A 313 -3.31 11.61 2.06
C LEU A 313 -3.42 10.32 2.85
N GLY A 314 -3.87 9.28 2.18
CA GLY A 314 -4.07 7.96 2.76
C GLY A 314 -2.98 7.01 2.34
N VAL A 315 -2.69 6.05 3.21
CA VAL A 315 -1.98 4.83 2.88
C VAL A 315 -2.94 3.70 3.18
N SER A 316 -3.22 2.85 2.21
CA SER A 316 -4.22 1.78 2.38
C SER A 316 -3.78 0.49 1.73
N GLY A 317 -4.22 -0.64 2.27
CA GLY A 317 -4.01 -1.97 1.73
C GLY A 317 -3.03 -2.83 2.55
N PRO A 318 -3.08 -4.17 2.44
CA PRO A 318 -2.25 -5.08 3.25
C PRO A 318 -0.74 -4.97 3.01
N LEU A 319 -0.30 -4.49 1.84
CA LEU A 319 1.12 -4.40 1.50
C LEU A 319 1.84 -3.21 2.16
N THR A 320 1.16 -2.40 2.97
CA THR A 320 1.74 -1.19 3.58
C THR A 320 2.78 -1.49 4.67
N GLY A 321 2.79 -2.70 5.22
CA GLY A 321 3.76 -3.15 6.22
C GLY A 321 5.11 -3.62 5.67
N TYR A 322 5.27 -3.73 4.35
CA TYR A 322 6.54 -4.22 3.76
C TYR A 322 7.63 -3.14 3.82
N PRO A 323 8.89 -3.48 4.16
CA PRO A 323 9.97 -2.53 4.40
C PRO A 323 10.14 -1.46 3.31
N GLY A 324 10.06 -1.84 2.03
CA GLY A 324 10.20 -0.91 0.90
C GLY A 324 9.03 0.08 0.72
N PHE A 325 7.82 -0.27 1.15
CA PHE A 325 6.65 0.60 1.08
C PHE A 325 6.39 1.34 2.38
N SER A 326 6.81 0.77 3.52
CA SER A 326 6.73 1.40 4.84
C SER A 326 7.46 2.76 4.91
N ALA A 327 8.53 2.92 4.13
CA ALA A 327 9.26 4.18 3.96
C ALA A 327 8.45 5.25 3.19
N LEU A 328 7.56 4.83 2.28
CA LEU A 328 6.61 5.69 1.56
C LEU A 328 5.30 5.90 2.35
N ALA A 329 5.00 5.00 3.29
CA ALA A 329 3.75 4.92 4.04
C ALA A 329 3.68 5.85 5.27
N THR A 330 4.36 6.99 5.23
CA THR A 330 4.09 8.05 6.22
C THR A 330 2.79 8.74 5.83
N SER A 331 1.70 8.39 6.51
CA SER A 331 0.42 9.10 6.37
C SER A 331 0.58 10.52 6.92
N VAL A 332 0.95 11.46 6.04
CA VAL A 332 0.99 12.89 6.39
C VAL A 332 -0.44 13.40 6.38
N SER A 333 -1.13 13.27 7.51
CA SER A 333 -2.33 14.06 7.78
C SER A 333 -1.89 15.40 8.38
N LEU A 334 -2.21 16.51 7.69
CA LEU A 334 -1.90 17.87 8.14
C LEU A 334 -2.32 18.24 9.57
N PRO A 335 -3.34 17.63 10.23
CA PRO A 335 -3.71 18.08 11.58
C PRO A 335 -2.97 17.38 12.73
N GLY A 336 -2.34 16.21 12.54
CA GLY A 336 -1.81 15.40 13.65
C GLY A 336 -0.34 15.63 14.01
N SER A 337 0.49 16.03 13.04
CA SER A 337 1.95 16.12 13.22
C SER A 337 2.51 17.55 13.17
N MET A 338 1.71 18.55 12.81
CA MET A 338 2.16 19.93 12.66
C MET A 338 1.78 20.80 13.86
N PRO A 339 2.68 21.72 14.30
CA PRO A 339 2.32 22.74 15.26
C PRO A 339 1.11 23.55 14.77
N TRP A 340 0.15 23.82 15.65
CA TRP A 340 -1.11 24.51 15.30
C TRP A 340 -0.91 25.85 14.58
N TRP A 341 0.19 26.57 14.85
CA TRP A 341 0.50 27.84 14.19
C TRP A 341 0.89 27.66 12.72
N VAL A 342 1.54 26.55 12.35
CA VAL A 342 1.85 26.21 10.94
C VAL A 342 0.55 26.03 10.16
N LEU A 343 -0.42 25.34 10.77
CA LEU A 343 -1.74 25.12 10.20
C LEU A 343 -2.45 26.46 9.95
N VAL A 344 -2.45 27.37 10.93
CA VAL A 344 -3.06 28.71 10.77
C VAL A 344 -2.42 29.48 9.60
N ILE A 345 -1.08 29.48 9.50
CA ILE A 345 -0.38 30.14 8.39
C ILE A 345 -0.76 29.52 7.05
N ALA A 346 -0.78 28.19 6.93
CA ALA A 346 -1.14 27.50 5.70
C ALA A 346 -2.57 27.86 5.24
N ILE A 347 -3.51 27.98 6.17
CA ILE A 347 -4.90 28.35 5.90
C ILE A 347 -5.01 29.79 5.41
N VAL A 348 -4.41 30.73 6.15
CA VAL A 348 -4.42 32.15 5.77
C VAL A 348 -3.80 32.35 4.40
N LEU A 349 -2.68 31.65 4.14
CA LEU A 349 -2.03 31.65 2.84
C LEU A 349 -2.94 31.08 1.75
N ASN A 350 -3.57 29.93 1.98
CA ASN A 350 -4.50 29.34 1.01
C ASN A 350 -5.68 30.27 0.69
N LEU A 351 -6.33 30.83 1.71
CA LEU A 351 -7.43 31.78 1.54
C LEU A 351 -7.00 33.02 0.76
N SER A 352 -5.79 33.53 1.01
CA SER A 352 -5.25 34.67 0.26
C SER A 352 -5.06 34.34 -1.24
N ILE A 353 -4.63 33.12 -1.55
CA ILE A 353 -4.48 32.64 -2.94
C ILE A 353 -5.85 32.48 -3.58
N VAL A 354 -6.84 31.91 -2.89
CA VAL A 354 -8.23 31.78 -3.37
C VAL A 354 -8.80 33.15 -3.72
N VAL A 355 -8.63 34.17 -2.86
CA VAL A 355 -9.10 35.54 -3.12
C VAL A 355 -8.40 36.16 -4.33
N ALA A 356 -7.07 35.97 -4.47
CA ALA A 356 -6.33 36.47 -5.62
C ALA A 356 -6.81 35.84 -6.93
N VAL A 357 -6.96 34.52 -6.96
CA VAL A 357 -7.41 33.72 -8.11
C VAL A 357 -8.86 34.05 -8.47
N ALA A 358 -9.74 34.22 -7.48
CA ALA A 358 -11.11 34.68 -7.66
C ALA A 358 -11.19 36.08 -8.28
N THR A 359 -10.26 36.98 -7.88
CA THR A 359 -10.16 38.32 -8.47
C THR A 359 -9.76 38.27 -9.94
N VAL A 360 -8.80 37.42 -10.29
CA VAL A 360 -8.41 37.18 -11.70
C VAL A 360 -9.58 36.57 -12.49
N LEU A 361 -10.30 35.60 -11.91
CA LEU A 361 -11.47 34.99 -12.55
C LEU A 361 -12.55 36.03 -12.88
N ARG A 362 -12.84 36.92 -11.92
CA ARG A 362 -13.83 38.00 -12.09
C ARG A 362 -13.46 38.93 -13.25
N LEU A 363 -12.19 39.33 -13.32
CA LEU A 363 -11.69 40.21 -14.40
C LEU A 363 -11.74 39.53 -15.77
N ARG A 364 -11.55 38.21 -15.84
CA ARG A 364 -11.62 37.44 -17.10
C ARG A 364 -13.06 37.17 -17.56
N ARG A 365 -14.02 37.09 -16.64
CA ARG A 365 -15.43 36.86 -16.96
C ARG A 365 -16.21 38.11 -17.36
N ALA A 366 -15.62 39.29 -17.20
CA ALA A 366 -16.23 40.54 -17.64
C ALA A 366 -16.60 40.54 -19.14
N SER A 367 -15.95 39.69 -19.96
CA SER A 367 -16.14 39.64 -21.42
C SER A 367 -16.80 38.35 -21.94
N THR A 368 -17.26 37.42 -21.08
CA THR A 368 -17.68 36.08 -21.52
C THR A 368 -19.14 35.94 -21.90
N GLY A 369 -20.02 36.89 -21.54
CA GLY A 369 -21.47 36.82 -21.84
C GLY A 369 -22.23 35.61 -21.25
N ALA A 370 -21.57 34.74 -20.49
CA ALA A 370 -22.13 33.53 -19.90
C ALA A 370 -23.06 33.84 -18.70
N THR A 371 -24.10 33.03 -18.54
CA THR A 371 -25.04 33.13 -17.40
C THR A 371 -24.36 32.73 -16.10
N VAL A 372 -24.94 33.14 -14.97
CA VAL A 372 -24.46 32.75 -13.64
C VAL A 372 -24.38 31.22 -13.51
N THR A 373 -25.40 30.48 -13.92
CA THR A 373 -25.40 29.01 -13.83
C THR A 373 -24.24 28.37 -14.62
N ILE A 374 -23.96 28.86 -15.84
CA ILE A 374 -22.85 28.37 -16.67
C ILE A 374 -21.50 28.68 -15.99
N ASN A 375 -21.38 29.86 -15.39
CA ASN A 375 -20.18 30.29 -14.67
C ASN A 375 -19.88 29.40 -13.46
N TRP A 376 -20.89 29.09 -12.64
CA TRP A 376 -20.75 28.17 -11.51
C TRP A 376 -20.38 26.75 -11.96
N PHE A 377 -21.11 26.21 -12.94
CA PHE A 377 -20.86 24.88 -13.47
C PHE A 377 -19.45 24.76 -14.08
N SER A 378 -19.04 25.73 -14.90
CA SER A 378 -17.72 25.71 -15.54
C SER A 378 -16.57 25.82 -14.55
N THR A 379 -16.68 26.61 -13.48
CA THR A 379 -15.64 26.67 -12.43
C THR A 379 -15.55 25.34 -11.70
N ALA A 380 -16.70 24.80 -11.26
CA ALA A 380 -16.74 23.51 -10.57
C ALA A 380 -16.14 22.38 -11.41
N VAL A 381 -16.51 22.27 -12.70
CA VAL A 381 -16.00 21.25 -13.62
C VAL A 381 -14.49 21.39 -13.86
N VAL A 382 -13.99 22.62 -14.05
CA VAL A 382 -12.56 22.85 -14.28
C VAL A 382 -11.74 22.49 -13.05
N PHE A 383 -12.19 22.88 -11.85
CA PHE A 383 -11.49 22.48 -10.63
C PHE A 383 -11.63 20.98 -10.36
N ALA A 384 -12.78 20.35 -10.65
CA ALA A 384 -12.92 18.90 -10.60
C ALA A 384 -11.87 18.19 -11.46
N ALA A 385 -11.61 18.70 -12.68
CA ALA A 385 -10.56 18.17 -13.54
C ALA A 385 -9.17 18.29 -12.90
N VAL A 386 -8.86 19.40 -12.23
CA VAL A 386 -7.61 19.54 -11.44
C VAL A 386 -7.58 18.51 -10.30
N GLY A 387 -8.67 18.34 -9.55
CA GLY A 387 -8.79 17.34 -8.49
C GLY A 387 -8.57 15.91 -9.00
N SER A 388 -9.13 15.56 -10.16
CA SER A 388 -8.92 14.26 -10.81
C SER A 388 -7.45 14.06 -11.18
N VAL A 389 -6.79 15.08 -11.72
CA VAL A 389 -5.35 15.02 -12.03
C VAL A 389 -4.53 14.82 -10.75
N VAL A 390 -4.86 15.54 -9.68
CA VAL A 390 -4.21 15.38 -8.37
C VAL A 390 -4.39 13.96 -7.82
N SER A 391 -5.60 13.41 -7.84
CA SER A 391 -5.86 12.04 -7.40
C SER A 391 -5.13 10.99 -8.22
N LEU A 392 -5.16 11.10 -9.56
CA LEU A 392 -4.58 10.08 -10.44
C LEU A 392 -3.06 10.11 -10.44
N LEU A 393 -2.47 11.29 -10.56
CA LEU A 393 -1.01 11.43 -10.68
C LEU A 393 -0.30 11.52 -9.32
N GLY A 394 -1.04 11.79 -8.24
CA GLY A 394 -0.53 11.85 -6.87
C GLY A 394 -0.51 10.49 -6.18
N SER A 395 -1.18 9.50 -6.76
CA SER A 395 -1.29 8.14 -6.23
C SER A 395 -0.18 7.23 -6.75
N ILE A 396 0.32 6.41 -5.85
CA ILE A 396 1.15 5.23 -6.12
C ILE A 396 0.29 4.03 -5.79
N LEU A 397 0.10 3.13 -6.76
CA LEU A 397 -0.68 1.91 -6.59
C LEU A 397 0.24 0.69 -6.76
N LEU A 398 0.10 -0.26 -5.85
CA LEU A 398 0.80 -1.53 -5.84
C LEU A 398 -0.24 -2.65 -5.74
N TRP A 399 -0.08 -3.71 -6.51
CA TRP A 399 -0.88 -4.91 -6.34
C TRP A 399 -0.06 -6.15 -6.62
N SER A 400 -0.38 -7.25 -5.96
CA SER A 400 0.20 -8.55 -6.21
C SER A 400 -0.84 -9.51 -6.76
N HIS A 401 -0.38 -10.44 -7.60
CA HIS A 401 -1.18 -11.56 -8.07
C HIS A 401 -0.30 -12.81 -8.09
N VAL A 402 -0.82 -13.92 -7.57
CA VAL A 402 -0.17 -15.22 -7.59
C VAL A 402 -1.00 -16.15 -8.47
N ASP A 403 -0.38 -16.65 -9.53
CA ASP A 403 -0.98 -17.66 -10.40
C ASP A 403 -0.53 -19.05 -9.92
N THR A 404 -1.50 -19.80 -9.38
CA THR A 404 -1.32 -21.18 -8.88
C THR A 404 -1.80 -22.23 -9.89
N SER A 405 -2.10 -21.85 -11.14
CA SER A 405 -2.63 -22.77 -12.15
C SER A 405 -1.72 -23.96 -12.45
N ALA A 406 -0.42 -23.86 -12.22
CA ALA A 406 0.51 -24.98 -12.35
C ALA A 406 0.38 -26.08 -11.27
N ILE A 407 -0.32 -25.80 -10.16
CA ILE A 407 -0.44 -26.71 -9.00
C ILE A 407 -1.65 -27.65 -9.13
N SER A 408 -2.57 -27.42 -10.07
CA SER A 408 -3.85 -28.16 -10.16
C SER A 408 -3.73 -29.59 -10.73
N GLY A 409 -2.59 -30.27 -10.60
CA GLY A 409 -2.35 -31.58 -11.21
C GLY A 409 -1.38 -32.53 -10.50
N GLN A 410 -0.96 -32.27 -9.26
CA GLN A 410 -0.01 -33.15 -8.55
C GLN A 410 -0.39 -33.40 -7.07
N ASP A 411 -0.14 -34.64 -6.61
CA ASP A 411 -0.58 -35.19 -5.33
C ASP A 411 0.02 -34.49 -4.09
N SER A 412 -0.89 -34.19 -3.16
CA SER A 412 -0.90 -34.07 -1.69
C SER A 412 0.34 -33.72 -0.84
N GLY A 413 1.58 -33.93 -1.28
CA GLY A 413 2.79 -33.56 -0.52
C GLY A 413 3.37 -32.20 -0.92
N LEU A 414 3.18 -31.80 -2.19
CA LEU A 414 3.72 -30.57 -2.78
C LEU A 414 2.87 -29.32 -2.45
N LEU A 415 1.64 -29.52 -1.97
CA LEU A 415 0.66 -28.48 -1.67
C LEU A 415 1.13 -27.54 -0.54
N GLY A 416 2.01 -28.00 0.35
CA GLY A 416 2.53 -27.19 1.48
C GLY A 416 3.34 -25.97 1.03
N ALA A 417 4.32 -26.13 0.13
CA ALA A 417 5.17 -25.02 -0.30
C ALA A 417 4.42 -24.00 -1.18
N GLY A 418 3.55 -24.49 -2.08
CA GLY A 418 2.69 -23.64 -2.91
C GLY A 418 1.63 -22.88 -2.11
N ALA A 419 1.02 -23.51 -1.10
CA ALA A 419 0.08 -22.88 -0.19
C ALA A 419 0.76 -21.92 0.80
N LEU A 420 1.99 -22.18 1.25
CA LEU A 420 2.78 -21.24 2.08
C LEU A 420 3.21 -20.00 1.30
N LEU A 421 3.54 -20.12 0.01
CA LEU A 421 3.78 -18.97 -0.87
C LEU A 421 2.47 -18.24 -1.22
N ALA A 422 1.38 -18.96 -1.51
CA ALA A 422 0.08 -18.37 -1.80
C ALA A 422 -0.55 -17.65 -0.58
N SER A 423 -0.30 -18.13 0.64
CA SER A 423 -0.78 -17.51 1.89
C SER A 423 0.06 -16.30 2.33
N SER A 424 1.32 -16.21 1.94
CA SER A 424 2.20 -15.05 2.22
C SER A 424 2.08 -13.91 1.20
N VAL A 425 1.54 -14.15 0.01
CA VAL A 425 1.25 -13.15 -1.03
C VAL A 425 -0.11 -13.39 -1.71
N ALA A 426 -1.18 -13.59 -0.93
CA ALA A 426 -2.55 -13.52 -1.45
C ALA A 426 -2.73 -12.23 -2.30
N SER A 427 -3.71 -12.20 -3.22
CA SER A 427 -3.99 -11.02 -4.05
C SER A 427 -4.22 -9.80 -3.17
N THR A 428 -3.17 -8.99 -3.00
CA THR A 428 -3.11 -7.91 -2.03
C THR A 428 -2.77 -6.64 -2.79
N TRP A 429 -3.07 -5.52 -2.17
CA TRP A 429 -2.88 -4.22 -2.79
C TRP A 429 -2.31 -3.26 -1.75
N ALA A 430 -1.68 -2.20 -2.24
CA ALA A 430 -1.44 -1.01 -1.46
C ALA A 430 -1.61 0.23 -2.34
N SER A 431 -2.01 1.33 -1.72
CA SER A 431 -2.05 2.65 -2.35
C SER A 431 -1.53 3.70 -1.39
N VAL A 432 -0.78 4.67 -1.92
CA VAL A 432 -0.34 5.88 -1.24
C VAL A 432 -0.72 7.06 -2.10
N GLY A 433 -1.50 8.00 -1.57
CA GLY A 433 -1.87 9.19 -2.33
C GLY A 433 -3.08 9.92 -1.77
N PRO A 434 -3.58 10.94 -2.51
CA PRO A 434 -4.79 11.66 -2.15
C PRO A 434 -5.99 10.73 -2.13
N ALA A 435 -6.87 10.92 -1.16
CA ALA A 435 -8.10 10.16 -1.07
C ALA A 435 -8.93 10.29 -2.36
N GLY A 436 -9.66 9.23 -2.73
CA GLY A 436 -10.48 9.22 -3.95
C GLY A 436 -11.53 10.33 -4.01
N TRP A 437 -11.96 10.86 -2.86
CA TRP A 437 -12.89 11.98 -2.75
C TRP A 437 -12.25 13.37 -2.95
N THR A 438 -10.94 13.46 -3.22
CA THR A 438 -10.25 14.73 -3.53
C THR A 438 -10.91 15.48 -4.69
N ILE A 439 -11.49 14.77 -5.66
CA ILE A 439 -12.28 15.39 -6.74
C ILE A 439 -13.41 16.29 -6.21
N PHE A 440 -14.13 15.87 -5.16
CA PHE A 440 -15.23 16.62 -4.58
C PHE A 440 -14.72 17.83 -3.78
N VAL A 441 -13.55 17.71 -3.14
CA VAL A 441 -12.87 18.85 -2.49
C VAL A 441 -12.58 19.95 -3.50
N PHE A 442 -12.07 19.57 -4.67
CA PHE A 442 -11.76 20.55 -5.71
C PHE A 442 -13.04 21.12 -6.35
N VAL A 443 -14.11 20.33 -6.50
CA VAL A 443 -15.44 20.87 -6.87
C VAL A 443 -15.86 21.96 -5.89
N LEU A 444 -15.77 21.70 -4.58
CA LEU A 444 -16.11 22.66 -3.54
C LEU A 444 -15.20 23.88 -3.58
N LEU A 445 -13.90 23.69 -3.79
CA LEU A 445 -12.95 24.79 -3.97
C LEU A 445 -13.32 25.67 -5.18
N GLY A 446 -13.71 25.07 -6.30
CA GLY A 446 -14.20 25.79 -7.47
C GLY A 446 -15.44 26.64 -7.15
N VAL A 447 -16.36 26.09 -6.35
CA VAL A 447 -17.51 26.83 -5.83
C VAL A 447 -17.08 27.99 -4.93
N VAL A 448 -16.13 27.78 -4.01
CA VAL A 448 -15.61 28.84 -3.13
C VAL A 448 -14.93 29.95 -3.92
N VAL A 449 -14.13 29.61 -4.93
CA VAL A 449 -13.51 30.57 -5.86
C VAL A 449 -14.58 31.39 -6.58
N GLU A 450 -15.67 30.76 -7.01
CA GLU A 450 -16.79 31.45 -7.65
C GLU A 450 -17.49 32.43 -6.68
N VAL A 451 -17.79 31.99 -5.46
CA VAL A 451 -18.37 32.83 -4.41
C VAL A 451 -17.47 34.02 -4.12
N ALA A 452 -16.16 33.79 -3.94
CA ALA A 452 -15.19 34.86 -3.73
C ALA A 452 -15.13 35.81 -4.94
N ALA A 453 -15.27 35.32 -6.17
CA ALA A 453 -15.26 36.14 -7.38
C ALA A 453 -16.50 37.06 -7.47
N ILE A 454 -17.63 36.62 -6.91
CA ILE A 454 -18.87 37.40 -6.88
C ILE A 454 -18.85 38.43 -5.75
N TRP A 455 -18.44 38.04 -4.54
CA TRP A 455 -18.65 38.85 -3.33
C TRP A 455 -17.40 39.55 -2.82
N VAL A 456 -16.22 38.92 -2.93
CA VAL A 456 -14.96 39.43 -2.35
C VAL A 456 -14.15 40.21 -3.38
N ALA A 457 -14.03 39.68 -4.60
CA ALA A 457 -13.24 40.29 -5.66
C ALA A 457 -13.62 41.74 -5.98
N PRO A 458 -14.91 42.17 -6.02
CA PRO A 458 -15.25 43.57 -6.26
C PRO A 458 -14.69 44.51 -5.19
N VAL A 459 -14.69 44.08 -3.93
CA VAL A 459 -14.12 44.85 -2.81
C VAL A 459 -12.61 44.95 -2.99
N VAL A 460 -11.93 43.84 -3.28
CA VAL A 460 -10.47 43.81 -3.53
C VAL A 460 -10.10 44.73 -4.70
N ILE A 461 -10.81 44.65 -5.83
CA ILE A 461 -10.56 45.50 -7.00
C ILE A 461 -10.72 46.99 -6.65
N SER A 462 -11.70 47.34 -5.81
CA SER A 462 -11.92 48.73 -5.38
C SER A 462 -10.79 49.30 -4.48
N LEU A 463 -10.04 48.43 -3.81
CA LEU A 463 -8.92 48.81 -2.94
C LEU A 463 -7.58 48.87 -3.69
N VAL A 464 -7.47 48.23 -4.85
CA VAL A 464 -6.23 48.11 -5.61
C VAL A 464 -6.09 49.28 -6.58
N LYS A 465 -4.93 49.95 -6.56
CA LYS A 465 -4.63 51.06 -7.48
C LYS A 465 -4.64 50.58 -8.95
N PRO A 466 -5.14 51.38 -9.92
CA PRO A 466 -5.17 51.01 -11.33
C PRO A 466 -3.79 50.61 -11.89
N ALA A 467 -2.72 51.31 -11.50
CA ALA A 467 -1.35 51.00 -11.90
C ALA A 467 -0.88 49.60 -11.43
N ALA A 468 -1.39 49.12 -10.30
CA ALA A 468 -1.08 47.80 -9.78
C ALA A 468 -1.83 46.71 -10.56
N LEU A 469 -3.10 46.94 -10.93
CA LEU A 469 -3.87 46.05 -11.80
C LEU A 469 -3.21 45.92 -13.18
N ASP A 470 -2.69 47.02 -13.72
CA ASP A 470 -2.05 47.03 -15.03
C ASP A 470 -0.68 46.31 -15.02
N ARG A 471 0.06 46.44 -13.91
CA ARG A 471 1.26 45.63 -13.66
C ARG A 471 0.93 44.15 -13.53
N ALA A 472 -0.14 43.82 -12.80
CA ALA A 472 -0.61 42.45 -12.66
C ALA A 472 -1.07 41.87 -14.01
N ASN A 473 -1.78 42.63 -14.84
CA ASN A 473 -2.20 42.20 -16.18
C ASN A 473 -0.99 41.86 -17.07
N ARG A 474 0.04 42.73 -17.08
CA ARG A 474 1.28 42.47 -17.82
C ARG A 474 1.97 41.20 -17.35
N PHE A 475 2.02 40.96 -16.04
CA PHE A 475 2.58 39.72 -15.49
C PHE A 475 1.73 38.50 -15.86
N LEU A 476 0.42 38.54 -15.63
CA LEU A 476 -0.53 37.47 -15.92
C LEU A 476 -0.54 37.10 -17.41
N THR A 477 -0.43 38.07 -18.30
CA THR A 477 -0.31 37.85 -19.75
C THR A 477 0.97 37.08 -20.10
N ARG A 478 2.10 37.36 -19.43
CA ARG A 478 3.36 36.62 -19.64
C ARG A 478 3.26 35.17 -19.18
N VAL A 479 2.52 34.89 -18.11
CA VAL A 479 2.29 33.54 -17.61
C VAL A 479 1.07 32.85 -18.24
N GLY A 480 0.52 33.40 -19.33
CA GLY A 480 -0.55 32.76 -20.12
C GLY A 480 -1.96 32.88 -19.53
N VAL A 481 -2.18 33.81 -18.60
CA VAL A 481 -3.47 34.10 -17.97
C VAL A 481 -3.92 35.53 -18.32
N PRO A 482 -4.08 35.90 -19.61
CA PRO A 482 -4.43 37.26 -19.98
C PRO A 482 -5.79 37.67 -19.39
N LEU A 483 -5.87 38.89 -18.87
CA LEU A 483 -7.15 39.52 -18.55
C LEU A 483 -7.86 39.96 -19.84
N ALA A 484 -9.14 40.31 -19.74
CA ALA A 484 -9.86 40.87 -20.88
C ALA A 484 -9.16 42.16 -21.40
N PRO A 485 -9.08 42.40 -22.71
CA PRO A 485 -8.35 43.53 -23.29
C PRO A 485 -8.86 44.88 -22.78
N ALA A 486 -7.93 45.72 -22.31
CA ALA A 486 -8.18 47.08 -21.86
C ALA A 486 -8.71 47.92 -23.03
N GLY A 487 -10.02 48.12 -23.07
CA GLY A 487 -10.75 48.75 -24.18
C GLY A 487 -12.19 48.26 -24.27
N GLN A 488 -12.45 47.03 -23.82
CA GLN A 488 -13.80 46.52 -23.52
C GLN A 488 -14.09 46.58 -22.01
N VAL A 489 -13.74 47.69 -21.37
CA VAL A 489 -14.29 48.02 -20.05
C VAL A 489 -15.75 48.43 -20.29
N VAL A 490 -16.64 47.44 -20.40
CA VAL A 490 -18.09 47.68 -20.48
C VAL A 490 -18.55 48.31 -19.15
N PRO A 491 -19.50 49.27 -19.20
CA PRO A 491 -20.10 49.99 -18.06
C PRO A 491 -20.50 49.04 -16.92
N GLY A 492 -19.60 48.91 -15.96
CA GLY A 492 -19.75 48.06 -14.78
C GLY A 492 -18.69 48.39 -13.74
N VAL A 493 -17.49 48.77 -14.19
CA VAL A 493 -16.52 49.49 -13.36
C VAL A 493 -17.04 50.91 -13.03
N ALA A 494 -17.72 51.55 -13.98
CA ALA A 494 -18.44 52.82 -13.76
C ALA A 494 -19.66 52.67 -12.82
N ALA A 495 -20.27 51.48 -12.74
CA ALA A 495 -21.40 51.23 -11.84
C ALA A 495 -20.97 51.04 -10.38
N VAL A 496 -19.67 50.75 -10.10
CA VAL A 496 -19.15 50.72 -8.72
C VAL A 496 -18.79 52.12 -8.23
N SER A 497 -18.49 53.06 -9.14
CA SER A 497 -18.42 54.49 -8.83
C SER A 497 -19.78 55.17 -8.68
N GLU A 498 -20.89 54.51 -9.09
CA GLU A 498 -22.27 55.02 -8.97
C GLU A 498 -23.16 54.21 -8.00
N LEU A 499 -22.59 53.33 -7.17
CA LEU A 499 -23.36 52.73 -6.07
C LEU A 499 -23.65 53.81 -5.02
N SER A 500 -24.93 54.13 -4.81
CA SER A 500 -25.34 54.95 -3.68
C SER A 500 -24.75 54.39 -2.37
N PRO A 501 -24.33 55.24 -1.41
CA PRO A 501 -23.61 54.82 -0.21
C PRO A 501 -24.33 53.72 0.58
N GLU A 502 -25.67 53.68 0.51
CA GLU A 502 -26.49 52.63 1.13
C GLU A 502 -26.39 51.26 0.45
N ARG A 503 -26.36 51.20 -0.88
CA ARG A 503 -26.22 49.95 -1.64
C ARG A 503 -24.81 49.38 -1.51
N ARG A 504 -23.79 50.25 -1.47
CA ARG A 504 -22.40 49.89 -1.17
C ARG A 504 -22.25 49.32 0.24
N ARG A 505 -22.87 49.96 1.24
CA ARG A 505 -22.87 49.48 2.64
C ARG A 505 -23.62 48.16 2.79
N ARG A 506 -24.78 47.98 2.14
CA ARG A 506 -25.54 46.71 2.13
C ARG A 506 -24.81 45.58 1.39
N ALA A 507 -24.17 45.86 0.25
CA ALA A 507 -23.37 44.87 -0.47
C ALA A 507 -22.13 44.44 0.32
N ILE A 508 -21.49 45.37 1.05
CA ILE A 508 -20.38 45.07 1.97
C ILE A 508 -20.88 44.25 3.17
N ILE A 509 -22.02 44.59 3.78
CA ILE A 509 -22.58 43.87 4.93
C ILE A 509 -23.07 42.47 4.54
N ILE A 510 -23.78 42.33 3.42
CA ILE A 510 -24.27 41.03 2.93
C ILE A 510 -23.10 40.17 2.44
N GLY A 511 -22.17 40.76 1.68
CA GLY A 511 -20.94 40.09 1.23
C GLY A 511 -20.02 39.69 2.39
N SER A 512 -19.92 40.51 3.45
CA SER A 512 -19.16 40.17 4.67
C SER A 512 -19.89 39.15 5.55
N SER A 513 -21.22 39.10 5.51
CA SER A 513 -21.98 38.12 6.29
C SER A 513 -21.85 36.71 5.72
N VAL A 514 -21.96 36.53 4.39
CA VAL A 514 -21.81 35.22 3.76
C VAL A 514 -20.35 34.78 3.68
N GLY A 515 -19.44 35.70 3.31
CA GLY A 515 -17.99 35.43 3.35
C GLY A 515 -17.48 35.18 4.77
N GLY A 516 -18.03 35.90 5.76
CA GLY A 516 -17.75 35.69 7.18
C GLY A 516 -18.28 34.35 7.70
N VAL A 517 -19.49 33.95 7.32
CA VAL A 517 -20.04 32.63 7.67
C VAL A 517 -19.18 31.51 7.08
N VAL A 518 -18.78 31.61 5.81
CA VAL A 518 -17.87 30.61 5.20
C VAL A 518 -16.53 30.57 5.93
N ALA A 519 -15.94 31.72 6.25
CA ALA A 519 -14.68 31.78 7.01
C ALA A 519 -14.83 31.16 8.42
N VAL A 520 -15.93 31.44 9.13
CA VAL A 520 -16.21 30.86 10.45
C VAL A 520 -16.41 29.34 10.37
N VAL A 521 -17.12 28.85 9.36
CA VAL A 521 -17.30 27.40 9.15
C VAL A 521 -15.96 26.72 8.86
N VAL A 522 -15.11 27.33 8.04
CA VAL A 522 -13.75 26.82 7.78
C VAL A 522 -12.92 26.83 9.06
N LEU A 523 -12.91 27.92 9.83
CA LEU A 523 -12.19 28.00 11.10
C LEU A 523 -12.70 27.00 12.14
N ALA A 524 -14.01 26.77 12.21
CA ALA A 524 -14.61 25.77 13.09
C ALA A 524 -14.24 24.35 12.67
N ALA A 525 -14.31 24.03 11.37
CA ALA A 525 -13.88 22.74 10.84
C ALA A 525 -12.40 22.47 11.11
N VAL A 526 -11.56 23.50 11.03
CA VAL A 526 -10.14 23.44 11.36
C VAL A 526 -9.93 23.17 12.85
N ALA A 527 -10.61 23.92 13.72
CA ALA A 527 -10.51 23.71 15.17
C ALA A 527 -10.93 22.28 15.56
N ILE A 528 -12.03 21.79 14.99
CA ILE A 528 -12.50 20.41 15.18
C ILE A 528 -11.44 19.40 14.69
N SER A 529 -10.84 19.64 13.52
CA SER A 529 -9.83 18.75 12.95
C SER A 529 -8.56 18.69 13.80
N VAL A 530 -8.08 19.83 14.32
CA VAL A 530 -6.91 19.89 15.22
C VAL A 530 -7.19 19.15 16.52
N VAL A 531 -8.36 19.38 17.12
CA VAL A 531 -8.75 18.72 18.37
C VAL A 531 -8.90 17.21 18.17
N ASN A 532 -9.44 16.77 17.02
CA ASN A 532 -9.50 15.36 16.66
C ASN A 532 -8.13 14.72 16.48
N ALA A 533 -7.16 15.44 15.92
CA ALA A 533 -5.86 14.87 15.67
C ALA A 533 -4.92 14.91 16.89
N THR A 534 -5.24 15.71 17.91
CA THR A 534 -4.40 15.88 19.11
C THR A 534 -4.98 15.25 20.37
N VAL A 535 -6.27 15.49 20.64
CA VAL A 535 -6.94 15.06 21.87
C VAL A 535 -7.74 13.79 21.65
N PHE A 536 -8.47 13.72 20.54
CA PHE A 536 -9.36 12.58 20.21
C PHE A 536 -8.77 11.67 19.13
N SER A 537 -7.45 11.48 19.18
CA SER A 537 -6.70 10.74 18.17
C SER A 537 -6.62 9.25 18.50
N PRO A 538 -6.51 8.36 17.49
CA PRO A 538 -6.33 6.94 17.72
C PRO A 538 -5.02 6.62 18.46
N GLN A 539 -3.98 7.45 18.28
CA GLN A 539 -2.69 7.31 18.98
C GLN A 539 -2.87 7.35 20.49
N ARG A 540 -3.73 8.23 21.00
CA ARG A 540 -3.99 8.34 22.44
C ARG A 540 -4.55 7.06 23.05
N GLN A 541 -5.36 6.31 22.30
CA GLN A 541 -5.91 5.05 22.77
C GLN A 541 -4.83 3.97 22.88
N VAL A 542 -3.91 3.92 21.90
CA VAL A 542 -2.77 3.00 21.92
C VAL A 542 -1.75 3.38 23.01
N GLU A 543 -1.46 4.66 23.18
CA GLU A 543 -0.64 5.18 24.28
C GLU A 543 -1.23 4.78 25.64
N ALA A 544 -2.55 4.90 25.81
CA ALA A 544 -3.22 4.49 27.05
C ALA A 544 -3.06 2.97 27.30
N TYR A 545 -3.24 2.15 26.27
CA TYR A 545 -3.02 0.69 26.35
C TYR A 545 -1.57 0.35 26.75
N LEU A 546 -0.58 0.92 26.06
CA LEU A 546 0.84 0.67 26.35
C LEU A 546 1.26 1.21 27.72
N SER A 547 0.76 2.37 28.12
CA SER A 547 0.99 2.95 29.45
C SER A 547 0.45 2.06 30.57
N ALA A 548 -0.69 1.40 30.35
CA ALA A 548 -1.24 0.43 31.30
C ALA A 548 -0.31 -0.79 31.48
N LEU A 549 0.24 -1.32 30.37
CA LEU A 549 1.22 -2.42 30.43
C LEU A 549 2.52 -2.04 31.15
N GLU A 550 3.04 -0.84 30.86
CA GLU A 550 4.24 -0.30 31.51
C GLU A 550 4.04 -0.13 33.01
N SER A 551 2.89 0.43 33.40
CA SER A 551 2.53 0.67 34.80
C SER A 551 2.15 -0.61 35.54
N GLY A 552 1.99 -1.74 34.83
CA GLY A 552 1.61 -3.02 35.43
C GLY A 552 0.11 -3.17 35.70
N HIS A 553 -0.72 -2.33 35.09
CA HIS A 553 -2.18 -2.38 35.16
C HIS A 553 -2.73 -3.30 34.06
N ALA A 554 -2.62 -4.61 34.28
CA ALA A 554 -3.08 -5.62 33.35
C ALA A 554 -4.58 -5.50 33.06
N LYS A 555 -5.41 -5.27 34.08
CA LYS A 555 -6.87 -5.14 33.90
C LYS A 555 -7.24 -3.98 32.98
N ASP A 556 -6.59 -2.83 33.15
CA ASP A 556 -6.82 -1.66 32.31
C ASP A 556 -6.35 -1.91 30.87
N ALA A 557 -5.22 -2.59 30.69
CA ALA A 557 -4.72 -2.99 29.38
C ALA A 557 -5.68 -3.96 28.66
N LEU A 558 -6.23 -4.97 29.35
CA LEU A 558 -7.22 -5.89 28.78
C LEU A 558 -8.49 -5.14 28.34
N ALA A 559 -8.98 -4.23 29.19
CA ALA A 559 -10.18 -3.44 28.90
C ALA A 559 -9.99 -2.51 27.69
N LEU A 560 -8.85 -1.79 27.63
CA LEU A 560 -8.52 -0.90 26.53
C LEU A 560 -8.25 -1.66 25.22
N GLY A 561 -7.59 -2.81 25.31
CA GLY A 561 -7.25 -3.66 24.18
C GLY A 561 -8.40 -4.52 23.66
N HIS A 562 -9.57 -4.52 24.33
CA HIS A 562 -10.69 -5.42 24.02
C HIS A 562 -10.24 -6.88 23.83
N VAL A 563 -9.31 -7.33 24.68
CA VAL A 563 -8.70 -8.65 24.57
C VAL A 563 -9.76 -9.71 24.84
N ASP A 564 -10.00 -10.58 23.87
CA ASP A 564 -10.87 -11.74 23.99
C ASP A 564 -10.00 -13.00 24.08
N VAL A 565 -9.91 -13.57 25.27
CA VAL A 565 -9.16 -14.79 25.55
C VAL A 565 -10.09 -15.81 26.18
N GLY A 566 -9.93 -17.08 25.82
CA GLY A 566 -10.65 -18.18 26.46
C GLY A 566 -10.31 -18.31 27.95
N GLU A 567 -10.98 -19.24 28.65
CA GLU A 567 -10.80 -19.41 30.10
C GLU A 567 -9.37 -19.82 30.51
N ALA A 568 -8.58 -20.39 29.59
CA ALA A 568 -7.21 -20.83 29.85
C ALA A 568 -6.23 -19.65 29.94
N GLY A 569 -5.49 -19.56 31.06
CA GLY A 569 -4.42 -18.57 31.26
C GLY A 569 -4.86 -17.24 31.87
N LEU A 570 -6.13 -17.10 32.27
CA LEU A 570 -6.63 -15.90 32.97
C LEU A 570 -5.86 -15.60 34.26
N GLU A 571 -5.28 -16.59 34.93
CA GLU A 571 -4.48 -16.33 36.13
C GLU A 571 -3.20 -15.51 35.84
N LEU A 572 -2.69 -15.60 34.60
CA LEU A 572 -1.50 -14.88 34.15
C LEU A 572 -1.79 -13.47 33.62
N LEU A 573 -3.06 -13.15 33.38
CA LEU A 573 -3.51 -11.84 32.87
C LEU A 573 -3.98 -10.91 34.00
N THR A 574 -3.30 -10.98 35.14
CA THR A 574 -3.61 -10.16 36.33
C THR A 574 -2.50 -9.17 36.64
N ASP A 575 -2.83 -8.06 37.31
CA ASP A 575 -1.84 -7.05 37.72
C ASP A 575 -0.71 -7.67 38.55
N ARG A 576 -1.06 -8.66 39.39
CA ARG A 576 -0.11 -9.41 40.22
C ARG A 576 0.83 -10.25 39.36
N ALA A 577 0.30 -11.00 38.39
CA ALA A 577 1.11 -11.83 37.50
C ALA A 577 2.03 -10.96 36.62
N LEU A 578 1.50 -9.86 36.08
CA LEU A 578 2.27 -8.89 35.31
C LEU A 578 3.38 -8.27 36.17
N ALA A 579 3.09 -7.85 37.40
CA ALA A 579 4.10 -7.31 38.31
C ALA A 579 5.21 -8.31 38.67
N ALA A 580 4.90 -9.61 38.72
CA ALA A 580 5.88 -10.68 38.96
C ALA A 580 6.75 -10.98 37.72
N THR A 581 6.34 -10.52 36.54
CA THR A 581 7.06 -10.73 35.29
C THR A 581 8.22 -9.74 35.14
N SER A 582 9.41 -10.28 34.88
CA SER A 582 10.62 -9.48 34.63
C SER A 582 10.75 -9.09 33.15
N THR A 583 11.58 -8.09 32.82
CA THR A 583 11.81 -7.66 31.42
C THR A 583 10.50 -7.31 30.68
N ARG A 584 9.60 -6.59 31.34
CA ARG A 584 8.37 -6.04 30.74
C ARG A 584 8.70 -4.94 29.72
N ILE A 585 7.67 -4.48 29.02
CA ILE A 585 7.72 -3.20 28.32
C ILE A 585 8.04 -2.10 29.35
N THR A 586 9.05 -1.30 29.06
CA THR A 586 9.59 -0.25 29.93
C THR A 586 9.39 1.16 29.38
N GLY A 587 8.97 1.27 28.14
CA GLY A 587 8.68 2.52 27.47
C GLY A 587 8.03 2.26 26.11
N HIS A 588 7.39 3.30 25.59
CA HIS A 588 6.80 3.27 24.27
C HIS A 588 7.04 4.59 23.56
N THR A 589 7.07 4.53 22.24
CA THR A 589 6.98 5.69 21.38
C THR A 589 5.90 5.44 20.36
N ALA A 590 4.79 6.18 20.46
CA ALA A 590 3.81 6.19 19.40
C ALA A 590 4.41 6.86 18.15
N LEU A 591 4.38 6.15 17.03
CA LEU A 591 4.72 6.73 15.73
C LEU A 591 3.44 7.30 15.10
N SER A 592 3.58 7.90 13.91
CA SER A 592 2.43 8.37 13.14
C SER A 592 1.42 7.24 12.90
N GLY A 593 0.13 7.56 13.00
CA GLY A 593 -0.96 6.62 12.76
C GLY A 593 -1.81 7.04 11.57
N THR A 594 -2.22 6.07 10.77
CA THR A 594 -3.00 6.25 9.54
C THR A 594 -4.48 6.06 9.83
N ILE A 595 -5.33 7.00 9.42
CA ILE A 595 -6.80 6.87 9.52
C ILE A 595 -7.36 6.63 8.11
N THR A 596 -8.12 5.54 7.96
CA THR A 596 -8.77 5.12 6.72
C THR A 596 -10.26 4.87 6.98
N GLY A 597 -11.08 5.88 6.72
CA GLY A 597 -12.52 5.83 7.00
C GLY A 597 -12.79 5.71 8.50
N ASP A 598 -13.47 4.63 8.88
CA ASP A 598 -13.76 4.29 10.27
C ASP A 598 -12.66 3.43 10.92
N ASN A 599 -11.57 3.12 10.22
CA ASN A 599 -10.45 2.35 10.77
C ASN A 599 -9.20 3.21 10.94
N ALA A 600 -8.35 2.88 11.90
CA ALA A 600 -7.04 3.48 12.06
C ALA A 600 -5.96 2.42 12.34
N TYR A 601 -4.74 2.68 11.88
CA TYR A 601 -3.56 1.86 12.11
C TYR A 601 -2.49 2.71 12.76
N VAL A 602 -2.08 2.37 13.97
CA VAL A 602 -1.07 3.11 14.74
C VAL A 602 0.16 2.22 14.87
N SER A 603 1.26 2.65 14.26
CA SER A 603 2.57 2.04 14.47
C SER A 603 3.20 2.61 15.74
N THR A 604 3.87 1.76 16.50
CA THR A 604 4.55 2.11 17.75
C THR A 604 5.89 1.42 17.81
N ARG A 605 6.75 1.89 18.72
CA ARG A 605 7.89 1.12 19.20
C ARG A 605 7.73 0.88 20.69
N ALA A 606 7.77 -0.39 21.09
CA ALA A 606 7.80 -0.81 22.48
C ALA A 606 9.24 -1.10 22.88
N GLU A 607 9.69 -0.49 23.97
CA GLU A 607 11.03 -0.69 24.53
C GLU A 607 10.99 -1.84 25.53
N GLN A 608 11.67 -2.94 25.21
CA GLN A 608 11.77 -4.11 26.06
C GLN A 608 13.21 -4.62 26.06
N SER A 609 13.77 -4.86 27.25
CA SER A 609 15.15 -5.34 27.41
C SER A 609 16.23 -4.44 26.77
N GLY A 610 15.97 -3.13 26.62
CA GLY A 610 16.87 -2.21 25.93
C GLY A 610 16.78 -2.25 24.40
N THR A 611 15.81 -2.96 23.84
CA THR A 611 15.55 -3.06 22.40
C THR A 611 14.21 -2.40 22.06
N SER A 612 14.22 -1.62 20.97
CA SER A 612 13.04 -0.97 20.41
C SER A 612 12.35 -1.90 19.41
N ILE A 613 11.19 -2.44 19.78
CA ILE A 613 10.46 -3.45 19.00
C ILE A 613 9.28 -2.77 18.29
N PRO A 614 9.18 -2.84 16.95
CA PRO A 614 8.06 -2.26 16.22
C PRO A 614 6.78 -3.09 16.41
N VAL A 615 5.67 -2.43 16.73
CA VAL A 615 4.34 -3.06 16.92
C VAL A 615 3.27 -2.17 16.31
N SER A 616 2.30 -2.76 15.62
CA SER A 616 1.17 -2.05 15.03
C SER A 616 -0.14 -2.44 15.71
N TYR A 617 -0.99 -1.44 15.94
CA TYR A 617 -2.34 -1.62 16.49
C TYR A 617 -3.37 -1.15 15.49
N SER A 618 -4.47 -1.88 15.40
CA SER A 618 -5.62 -1.48 14.60
C SER A 618 -6.75 -1.01 15.51
N LEU A 619 -7.45 0.03 15.08
CA LEU A 619 -8.54 0.67 15.82
C LEU A 619 -9.72 0.88 14.88
N HIS A 620 -10.91 0.97 15.45
CA HIS A 620 -12.11 1.39 14.74
C HIS A 620 -12.78 2.56 15.46
N ARG A 621 -13.50 3.37 14.67
CA ARG A 621 -14.26 4.51 15.14
C ARG A 621 -15.58 4.02 15.70
N THR A 622 -15.83 4.27 16.97
CA THR A 622 -17.07 3.87 17.66
C THR A 622 -18.16 4.93 17.58
N GLY A 623 -17.81 6.16 17.19
CA GLY A 623 -18.77 7.23 16.96
C GLY A 623 -18.16 8.61 17.04
N LYS A 624 -18.99 9.57 17.47
CA LYS A 624 -18.58 10.95 17.72
C LYS A 624 -19.10 11.46 19.06
N THR A 625 -18.23 12.09 19.83
CA THR A 625 -18.59 12.86 21.01
C THR A 625 -18.87 14.31 20.60
N TRP A 626 -19.93 14.92 21.16
CA TRP A 626 -20.34 16.29 20.84
C TRP A 626 -20.61 16.54 19.35
N LEU A 627 -21.04 15.54 18.59
CA LEU A 627 -21.29 15.57 17.14
C LEU A 627 -20.06 15.77 16.24
N PHE A 628 -18.93 16.22 16.79
CA PHE A 628 -17.77 16.64 16.01
C PHE A 628 -16.52 15.81 16.28
N PHE A 629 -16.32 15.35 17.52
CA PHE A 629 -15.07 14.75 17.94
C PHE A 629 -15.08 13.24 17.80
N ASP A 630 -14.05 12.69 17.20
CA ASP A 630 -13.99 11.26 16.91
C ASP A 630 -13.81 10.45 18.19
N THR A 631 -14.34 9.24 18.21
CA THR A 631 -14.13 8.31 19.32
C THR A 631 -13.62 7.00 18.75
N TRP A 632 -12.50 6.52 19.29
CA TRP A 632 -11.74 5.39 18.79
C TRP A 632 -11.67 4.31 19.85
N ALA A 633 -11.74 3.06 19.43
CA ALA A 633 -11.49 1.88 20.25
C ALA A 633 -10.46 1.00 19.55
N LEU A 634 -9.57 0.35 20.31
CA LEU A 634 -8.73 -0.70 19.72
C LEU A 634 -9.62 -1.84 19.23
N ASN A 635 -9.30 -2.38 18.06
CA ASN A 635 -9.76 -3.72 17.72
C ASN A 635 -9.18 -4.70 18.73
N PRO A 636 -9.81 -5.87 18.94
CA PRO A 636 -9.29 -6.89 19.85
C PRO A 636 -7.80 -7.13 19.63
N VAL A 637 -7.01 -6.83 20.65
CA VAL A 637 -5.56 -6.98 20.60
C VAL A 637 -5.24 -8.46 20.80
N GLU A 638 -4.58 -9.05 19.83
CA GLU A 638 -4.06 -10.41 19.95
C GLU A 638 -2.86 -10.42 20.91
N LEU A 639 -2.98 -11.19 21.99
CA LEU A 639 -1.87 -11.39 22.92
C LEU A 639 -0.94 -12.50 22.41
N PRO A 640 0.38 -12.36 22.59
CA PRO A 640 1.32 -13.46 22.43
C PRO A 640 0.93 -14.66 23.30
N THR A 641 1.30 -15.86 22.86
CA THR A 641 1.04 -17.09 23.61
C THR A 641 2.33 -17.75 24.09
N LEU A 642 2.24 -18.37 25.26
CA LEU A 642 3.24 -19.25 25.84
C LEU A 642 2.69 -20.67 25.79
N ASP A 643 3.28 -21.52 24.96
CA ASP A 643 2.89 -22.92 24.81
C ASP A 643 3.73 -23.76 25.78
N ILE A 644 3.09 -24.35 26.79
CA ILE A 644 3.78 -25.16 27.81
C ILE A 644 3.53 -26.64 27.52
N VAL A 645 4.61 -27.38 27.26
CA VAL A 645 4.59 -28.83 27.08
C VAL A 645 5.17 -29.48 28.34
N VAL A 646 4.39 -30.38 28.93
CA VAL A 646 4.74 -31.03 30.20
C VAL A 646 4.63 -32.55 30.04
N PRO A 647 5.74 -33.30 30.23
CA PRO A 647 5.73 -34.77 30.21
C PRO A 647 4.93 -35.40 31.37
N GLN A 648 4.73 -36.72 31.33
CA GLN A 648 4.01 -37.43 32.39
C GLN A 648 4.74 -37.37 33.74
N GLY A 649 3.97 -37.15 34.82
CA GLY A 649 4.47 -37.09 36.20
C GLY A 649 4.43 -35.71 36.85
N ALA A 650 4.12 -34.65 36.10
CA ALA A 650 3.86 -33.33 36.64
C ALA A 650 2.35 -33.06 36.78
N GLU A 651 1.91 -32.69 37.98
CA GLU A 651 0.50 -32.39 38.25
C GLU A 651 0.16 -30.91 38.09
N LYS A 652 1.11 -30.02 38.35
CA LYS A 652 0.95 -28.57 38.27
C LYS A 652 2.22 -27.92 37.73
N VAL A 653 2.06 -26.75 37.13
CA VAL A 653 3.17 -25.89 36.74
C VAL A 653 2.97 -24.52 37.37
N THR A 654 4.08 -23.89 37.76
CA THR A 654 4.09 -22.49 38.16
C THR A 654 4.78 -21.65 37.09
N VAL A 655 4.14 -20.54 36.73
CA VAL A 655 4.66 -19.56 35.78
C VAL A 655 4.85 -18.25 36.55
N ASN A 656 6.10 -17.82 36.72
CA ASN A 656 6.46 -16.67 37.57
C ASN A 656 5.84 -16.73 38.99
N GLY A 657 5.69 -17.94 39.54
CA GLY A 657 5.10 -18.16 40.87
C GLY A 657 3.57 -18.17 40.90
N VAL A 658 2.89 -18.04 39.76
CA VAL A 658 1.44 -18.25 39.62
C VAL A 658 1.19 -19.70 39.24
N SER A 659 0.37 -20.41 40.02
CA SER A 659 -0.03 -21.78 39.71
C SER A 659 -1.01 -21.79 38.55
N VAL A 660 -0.72 -22.56 37.51
CA VAL A 660 -1.60 -22.74 36.35
C VAL A 660 -2.03 -24.22 36.30
N PRO A 661 -3.32 -24.52 36.21
CA PRO A 661 -3.79 -25.89 35.99
C PRO A 661 -3.41 -26.35 34.58
N VAL A 662 -2.63 -27.44 34.47
CA VAL A 662 -2.19 -28.01 33.18
C VAL A 662 -3.05 -29.23 32.84
N GLU A 663 -4.37 -29.05 32.90
CA GLU A 663 -5.32 -30.17 32.78
C GLU A 663 -5.59 -30.59 31.32
N ALA A 664 -4.94 -29.97 30.33
CA ALA A 664 -5.18 -30.23 28.90
C ALA A 664 -3.92 -30.30 28.00
N ALA A 665 -2.73 -30.61 28.55
CA ALA A 665 -1.57 -31.06 27.73
C ALA A 665 -1.56 -32.59 27.51
N ARG A 666 -2.62 -33.29 27.92
CA ARG A 666 -2.66 -34.76 28.08
C ARG A 666 -3.23 -35.53 26.89
N LYS A 667 -3.68 -34.87 25.82
CA LYS A 667 -4.12 -35.56 24.60
C LYS A 667 -3.23 -35.14 23.43
N ASP A 668 -2.60 -36.14 22.81
CA ASP A 668 -1.99 -36.07 21.48
C ASP A 668 -0.76 -35.16 21.31
N GLY A 669 -0.03 -34.85 22.39
CA GLY A 669 1.21 -34.05 22.32
C GLY A 669 0.99 -32.54 22.13
N GLU A 670 -0.27 -32.07 22.23
CA GLU A 670 -0.59 -30.65 22.19
C GLU A 670 -0.31 -29.98 23.56
N GLY A 671 0.58 -28.99 23.60
CA GLY A 671 0.88 -28.22 24.81
C GLY A 671 -0.29 -27.33 25.26
N THR A 672 -0.27 -26.87 26.52
CA THR A 672 -1.23 -25.87 26.99
C THR A 672 -0.83 -24.48 26.50
N ARG A 673 -1.66 -23.88 25.66
CA ARG A 673 -1.47 -22.53 25.12
C ARG A 673 -2.04 -21.48 26.07
N LEU A 674 -1.18 -20.62 26.61
CA LEU A 674 -1.55 -19.58 27.56
C LEU A 674 -1.34 -18.18 26.97
N ALA A 675 -2.37 -17.35 26.96
CA ALA A 675 -2.22 -15.95 26.59
C ALA A 675 -1.44 -15.19 27.67
N VAL A 676 -0.45 -14.40 27.26
CA VAL A 676 0.45 -13.70 28.19
C VAL A 676 0.82 -12.31 27.68
N PHE A 677 1.10 -11.38 28.60
CA PHE A 677 1.68 -10.09 28.22
C PHE A 677 3.17 -10.20 27.88
N PRO A 678 3.74 -9.28 27.08
CA PRO A 678 5.17 -9.27 26.81
C PRO A 678 6.02 -9.18 28.08
N GLY A 679 6.98 -10.10 28.21
CA GLY A 679 7.81 -10.23 29.41
C GLY A 679 8.60 -11.53 29.44
N ARG A 680 9.46 -11.68 30.44
CA ARG A 680 10.21 -12.91 30.68
C ARG A 680 9.50 -13.79 31.68
N TYR A 681 9.15 -14.99 31.24
CA TYR A 681 8.45 -16.01 32.00
C TYR A 681 9.41 -17.12 32.44
N SER A 682 9.34 -17.48 33.72
CA SER A 682 9.99 -18.65 34.29
C SER A 682 8.94 -19.71 34.55
N VAL A 683 9.04 -20.83 33.84
CA VAL A 683 8.17 -21.98 33.96
C VAL A 683 8.89 -23.02 34.81
N GLN A 684 8.22 -23.52 35.84
CA GLN A 684 8.77 -24.49 36.79
C GLN A 684 7.71 -25.50 37.19
N MET A 685 8.15 -26.69 37.60
CA MET A 685 7.26 -27.66 38.24
C MET A 685 6.58 -27.04 39.48
N GLY A 686 5.28 -27.28 39.60
CA GLY A 686 4.49 -26.95 40.78
C GLY A 686 3.90 -28.22 41.41
N GLY A 687 3.58 -28.16 42.69
CA GLY A 687 3.00 -29.31 43.41
C GLY A 687 4.06 -30.26 43.96
N ASP A 688 3.73 -31.55 44.00
CA ASP A 688 4.61 -32.58 44.56
C ASP A 688 5.75 -32.94 43.59
N THR A 689 6.98 -32.84 44.06
CA THR A 689 8.19 -33.19 43.31
C THR A 689 8.88 -34.42 43.91
N THR A 690 8.15 -35.23 44.66
CA THR A 690 8.68 -36.44 45.32
C THR A 690 9.24 -37.42 44.31
N TRP A 691 8.59 -37.56 43.14
CA TRP A 691 8.95 -38.58 42.14
C TRP A 691 9.80 -38.02 41.00
N VAL A 692 9.45 -36.86 40.47
CA VAL A 692 10.17 -36.23 39.36
C VAL A 692 10.47 -34.77 39.69
N THR A 693 11.52 -34.23 39.08
CA THR A 693 11.94 -32.82 39.19
C THR A 693 12.27 -32.25 37.81
N ALA A 694 12.19 -30.92 37.63
CA ALA A 694 12.62 -30.28 36.39
C ALA A 694 13.35 -28.97 36.69
N ALA A 695 14.37 -28.66 35.89
CA ALA A 695 15.06 -27.38 35.98
C ALA A 695 14.14 -26.24 35.48
N PRO A 696 14.12 -25.06 36.15
CA PRO A 696 13.38 -23.89 35.69
C PRO A 696 13.76 -23.47 34.27
N GLN A 697 12.77 -23.39 33.39
CA GLN A 697 12.95 -22.87 32.03
C GLN A 697 12.54 -21.41 31.96
N LYS A 698 13.32 -20.58 31.26
CA LYS A 698 13.04 -19.15 31.10
C LYS A 698 12.87 -18.80 29.63
N LYS A 699 11.80 -18.08 29.31
CA LYS A 699 11.49 -17.65 27.96
C LYS A 699 11.13 -16.18 27.93
N LEU A 700 11.69 -15.44 26.97
CA LEU A 700 11.33 -14.04 26.73
C LEU A 700 10.23 -14.00 25.67
N ILE A 701 9.10 -13.40 26.01
CA ILE A 701 7.99 -13.14 25.11
C ILE A 701 8.03 -11.66 24.73
N THR A 702 8.01 -11.39 23.43
CA THR A 702 8.03 -10.03 22.88
C THR A 702 6.64 -9.66 22.34
N PRO A 703 6.34 -8.36 22.17
CA PRO A 703 5.10 -7.93 21.54
C PRO A 703 4.90 -8.43 20.10
N ALA A 704 5.98 -8.85 19.43
CA ALA A 704 5.95 -9.37 18.06
C ALA A 704 5.80 -10.91 17.99
N SER A 705 5.75 -11.61 19.13
CA SER A 705 5.74 -13.08 19.22
C SER A 705 4.33 -13.69 18.98
N VAL A 706 3.73 -13.44 17.82
CA VAL A 706 2.35 -13.86 17.50
C VAL A 706 2.21 -15.37 17.26
N ALA A 707 3.26 -16.04 16.80
CA ALA A 707 3.25 -17.48 16.48
C ALA A 707 3.35 -18.40 17.72
N GLY A 708 3.39 -17.83 18.92
CA GLY A 708 3.60 -18.56 20.18
C GLY A 708 5.06 -18.97 20.38
N GLU A 709 5.50 -18.96 21.64
CA GLU A 709 6.80 -19.47 22.04
C GLU A 709 6.60 -20.70 22.92
N SER A 710 7.28 -21.80 22.60
CA SER A 710 7.16 -23.04 23.37
C SER A 710 8.19 -23.12 24.49
N VAL A 711 7.76 -23.71 25.60
CA VAL A 711 8.59 -24.12 26.72
C VAL A 711 8.27 -25.57 27.04
N GLU A 712 9.29 -26.41 26.96
CA GLU A 712 9.23 -27.82 27.31
C GLU A 712 9.97 -28.04 28.63
N LEU A 713 9.31 -28.68 29.59
CA LEU A 713 9.94 -29.08 30.84
C LEU A 713 10.50 -30.50 30.71
N THR A 714 11.82 -30.64 30.67
CA THR A 714 12.46 -31.95 30.77
C THR A 714 12.42 -32.44 32.21
N LEU A 715 11.76 -33.58 32.44
CA LEU A 715 11.64 -34.18 33.77
C LEU A 715 12.82 -35.13 34.03
N GLU A 716 13.34 -35.10 35.25
CA GLU A 716 14.37 -35.99 35.75
C GLU A 716 13.80 -36.83 36.91
N PRO A 717 14.07 -38.16 36.94
CA PRO A 717 13.62 -39.01 38.03
C PRO A 717 14.42 -38.70 39.30
N THR A 718 13.73 -38.66 40.43
CA THR A 718 14.37 -38.45 41.74
C THR A 718 14.90 -39.75 42.32
N ALA A 719 15.71 -39.65 43.39
CA ALA A 719 16.13 -40.81 44.16
C ALA A 719 14.96 -41.64 44.74
N ALA A 720 13.83 -41.00 45.06
CA ALA A 720 12.65 -41.71 45.54
C ALA A 720 11.99 -42.53 44.43
N PHE A 721 11.92 -41.99 43.21
CA PHE A 721 11.43 -42.72 42.03
C PHE A 721 12.23 -44.00 41.79
N HIS A 722 13.56 -43.88 41.73
CA HIS A 722 14.43 -45.04 41.56
C HIS A 722 14.17 -46.10 42.64
N LYS A 723 14.14 -45.69 43.91
CA LYS A 723 13.92 -46.60 45.03
C LYS A 723 12.57 -47.33 44.96
N GLU A 724 11.52 -46.64 44.54
CA GLU A 724 10.20 -47.23 44.43
C GLU A 724 10.11 -48.23 43.28
N ILE A 725 10.67 -47.90 42.11
CA ILE A 725 10.73 -48.83 40.98
C ILE A 725 11.59 -50.05 41.30
N ASP A 726 12.74 -49.87 41.95
CA ASP A 726 13.57 -50.98 42.43
C ASP A 726 12.80 -51.92 43.36
N SER A 727 11.98 -51.35 44.26
CA SER A 727 11.14 -52.13 45.17
C SER A 727 10.04 -52.92 44.42
N GLN A 728 9.39 -52.31 43.45
CA GLN A 728 8.36 -52.97 42.64
C GLN A 728 8.97 -54.07 41.77
N MET A 729 10.10 -53.79 41.12
CA MET A 729 10.85 -54.76 40.33
C MET A 729 11.28 -55.98 41.16
N GLY A 730 11.85 -55.73 42.35
CA GLY A 730 12.23 -56.81 43.26
C GLY A 730 11.04 -57.67 43.70
N THR A 731 9.90 -57.04 43.97
CA THR A 731 8.66 -57.75 44.35
C THR A 731 8.11 -58.57 43.18
N PHE A 732 8.11 -58.01 41.97
CA PHE A 732 7.69 -58.68 40.74
C PHE A 732 8.54 -59.92 40.45
N LEU A 733 9.87 -59.77 40.43
CA LEU A 733 10.79 -60.88 40.19
C LEU A 733 10.70 -61.95 41.28
N ALA A 734 10.53 -61.56 42.56
CA ALA A 734 10.33 -62.51 43.64
C ALA A 734 9.04 -63.32 43.47
N GLY A 735 7.95 -62.69 43.00
CA GLY A 735 6.71 -63.38 42.64
C GLY A 735 6.90 -64.39 41.50
N CYS A 736 7.69 -64.03 40.48
CA CYS A 736 8.01 -64.92 39.37
C CYS A 736 8.85 -66.14 39.80
N VAL A 737 9.85 -65.92 40.65
CA VAL A 737 10.73 -66.99 41.15
C VAL A 737 9.97 -67.96 42.07
N ALA A 738 8.88 -67.51 42.70
CA ALA A 738 8.00 -68.37 43.51
C ALA A 738 7.07 -69.27 42.68
N SER A 739 7.06 -69.15 41.34
CA SER A 739 6.25 -70.00 40.47
C SER A 739 6.79 -71.44 40.38
N HIS A 740 5.87 -72.39 40.22
CA HIS A 740 6.16 -73.81 39.99
C HIS A 740 5.87 -74.26 38.55
N GLU A 741 5.76 -73.31 37.62
CA GLU A 741 5.57 -73.57 36.19
C GLU A 741 6.89 -73.41 35.42
N ILE A 742 7.12 -74.23 34.40
CA ILE A 742 8.31 -74.13 33.53
C ILE A 742 8.26 -72.90 32.61
N GLU A 743 7.06 -72.38 32.36
CA GLU A 743 6.80 -71.12 31.66
C GLU A 743 5.76 -70.32 32.47
N PRO A 744 6.20 -69.63 33.55
CA PRO A 744 5.28 -68.84 34.36
C PRO A 744 4.64 -67.72 33.55
N SER A 745 3.31 -67.64 33.57
CA SER A 745 2.59 -66.57 32.88
C SER A 745 2.94 -65.19 33.44
N GLY A 746 3.26 -64.23 32.56
CA GLY A 746 3.56 -62.85 32.94
C GLY A 746 4.97 -62.64 33.53
N CYS A 747 5.88 -63.60 33.40
CA CYS A 747 7.24 -63.52 33.95
C CYS A 747 8.32 -63.39 32.86
N PRO A 748 9.46 -62.75 33.19
CA PRO A 748 10.51 -62.43 32.24
C PRO A 748 11.47 -63.57 31.91
N PHE A 749 11.19 -64.78 32.38
CA PHE A 749 11.99 -65.97 32.12
C PHE A 749 11.08 -67.18 31.90
N ARG A 750 11.53 -68.04 31.00
CA ARG A 750 10.92 -69.33 30.68
C ARG A 750 11.99 -70.31 30.25
N TYR A 751 11.72 -71.60 30.38
CA TYR A 751 12.62 -72.64 29.90
C TYR A 751 11.86 -73.66 29.06
N TYR A 752 12.50 -74.16 27.99
CA TYR A 752 11.90 -75.15 27.12
C TYR A 752 12.25 -76.55 27.64
N SER A 753 11.24 -77.39 27.87
CA SER A 753 11.40 -78.78 28.32
C SER A 753 10.71 -79.75 27.36
N TYR A 754 11.21 -80.98 27.29
CA TYR A 754 10.60 -82.08 26.51
C TYR A 754 9.79 -83.00 27.43
N GLY A 755 8.48 -83.04 27.26
CA GLY A 755 7.57 -83.90 28.04
C GLY A 755 6.88 -83.17 29.21
N ASP A 756 6.28 -83.94 30.13
CA ASP A 756 5.57 -83.38 31.28
C ASP A 756 6.59 -82.99 32.37
N THR A 757 6.44 -81.78 32.92
CA THR A 757 7.35 -81.23 33.94
C THR A 757 6.74 -81.25 35.34
N SER A 758 7.58 -81.52 36.34
CA SER A 758 7.21 -81.46 37.76
C SER A 758 8.38 -80.97 38.62
N ASN A 759 8.14 -80.64 39.90
CA ASN A 759 9.16 -80.13 40.83
C ASN A 759 9.93 -78.90 40.32
N VAL A 760 9.27 -78.01 39.56
CA VAL A 760 9.92 -76.81 39.02
C VAL A 760 10.24 -75.83 40.16
N VAL A 761 11.50 -75.45 40.24
CA VAL A 761 12.02 -74.44 41.17
C VAL A 761 12.89 -73.46 40.41
N TRP A 762 12.48 -72.20 40.41
CA TRP A 762 13.24 -71.09 39.87
C TRP A 762 14.12 -70.46 40.94
N SER A 763 15.25 -69.87 40.53
CA SER A 763 16.10 -69.03 41.37
C SER A 763 16.74 -67.92 40.55
N LEU A 764 16.80 -66.70 41.10
CA LEU A 764 17.45 -65.58 40.41
C LEU A 764 18.94 -65.56 40.76
N LYS A 765 19.79 -65.84 39.78
CA LYS A 765 21.25 -65.91 39.93
C LYS A 765 21.89 -64.52 39.85
N SER A 766 21.43 -63.69 38.91
CA SER A 766 21.81 -62.28 38.82
C SER A 766 20.61 -61.43 38.41
N PRO A 767 20.35 -60.31 39.09
CA PRO A 767 19.28 -59.40 38.70
C PRO A 767 19.67 -58.63 37.42
N PRO A 768 18.71 -58.31 36.54
CA PRO A 768 18.95 -57.45 35.39
C PRO A 768 19.28 -56.02 35.81
N ALA A 769 20.14 -55.35 35.05
CA ALA A 769 20.37 -53.91 35.18
C ALA A 769 19.56 -53.16 34.12
N TYR A 770 18.93 -52.05 34.50
CA TYR A 770 18.04 -51.30 33.64
C TYR A 770 18.31 -49.79 33.63
N SER A 771 17.78 -49.09 32.63
CA SER A 771 17.66 -47.63 32.63
C SER A 771 16.22 -47.19 32.56
N LEU A 772 15.96 -46.04 33.17
CA LEU A 772 14.74 -45.28 32.93
C LEU A 772 14.91 -44.44 31.67
N ILE A 773 13.96 -44.56 30.76
CA ILE A 773 13.85 -43.74 29.55
C ILE A 773 12.48 -43.05 29.55
N GLN A 774 12.37 -41.97 28.78
CA GLN A 774 11.08 -41.40 28.42
C GLN A 774 10.72 -41.84 27.00
N ASP A 775 9.49 -42.31 26.81
CA ASP A 775 8.98 -42.67 25.49
C ASP A 775 8.61 -41.43 24.66
N PHE A 776 8.23 -41.63 23.40
CA PHE A 776 7.87 -40.53 22.49
C PHE A 776 6.61 -39.75 22.92
N ASN A 777 5.78 -40.32 23.80
CA ASN A 777 4.60 -39.70 24.38
C ASN A 777 4.89 -39.03 25.73
N GLY A 778 6.16 -39.00 26.16
CA GLY A 778 6.58 -38.45 27.45
C GLY A 778 6.21 -39.31 28.65
N GLY A 779 5.83 -40.58 28.43
CA GLY A 779 5.68 -41.61 29.46
C GLY A 779 7.03 -42.15 29.92
N TRP A 780 7.08 -42.78 31.09
CA TRP A 780 8.31 -43.39 31.62
C TRP A 780 8.34 -44.88 31.28
N ALA A 781 9.51 -45.40 30.93
CA ALA A 781 9.70 -46.83 30.67
C ALA A 781 11.03 -47.32 31.22
N ILE A 782 11.09 -48.64 31.41
CA ILE A 782 12.29 -49.37 31.75
C ILE A 782 12.82 -50.03 30.49
N GLU A 783 14.11 -49.82 30.22
CA GLU A 783 14.85 -50.54 29.17
C GLU A 783 15.96 -51.35 29.82
N THR A 784 16.03 -52.64 29.50
CA THR A 784 17.07 -53.55 30.01
C THR A 784 18.43 -53.17 29.41
N LYS A 785 19.38 -52.77 30.26
CA LYS A 785 20.77 -52.48 29.85
C LYS A 785 21.64 -53.71 29.85
N GLU A 786 21.50 -54.53 30.89
CA GLU A 786 22.22 -55.79 31.05
C GLU A 786 21.21 -56.86 31.49
N ALA A 787 21.13 -57.95 30.72
CA ALA A 787 20.22 -59.04 31.04
C ALA A 787 20.64 -59.73 32.34
N GLY A 788 19.65 -60.07 33.17
CA GLY A 788 19.83 -60.92 34.33
C GLY A 788 19.87 -62.40 33.93
N GLU A 789 20.09 -63.28 34.91
CA GLU A 789 20.06 -64.73 34.72
C GLU A 789 19.22 -65.38 35.82
N ALA A 790 18.26 -66.22 35.42
CA ALA A 790 17.47 -67.07 36.30
C ALA A 790 17.76 -68.54 35.98
N ASP A 791 18.05 -69.32 37.02
CA ASP A 791 18.26 -70.76 36.92
C ASP A 791 16.97 -71.49 37.28
N VAL A 792 16.69 -72.60 36.59
CA VAL A 792 15.58 -73.50 36.87
C VAL A 792 16.09 -74.90 37.11
N THR A 793 15.49 -75.58 38.09
CA THR A 793 15.62 -77.02 38.28
C THR A 793 14.24 -77.65 38.17
N TYR A 794 14.13 -78.76 37.44
CA TYR A 794 12.86 -79.43 37.21
C TYR A 794 13.05 -80.93 36.91
N THR A 795 12.00 -81.71 37.08
CA THR A 795 11.96 -83.11 36.64
C THR A 795 11.16 -83.22 35.35
N SER A 796 11.79 -83.67 34.25
CA SER A 796 11.12 -83.99 32.98
C SER A 796 10.65 -85.44 32.97
N SER A 797 9.52 -85.72 32.32
CA SER A 797 9.04 -87.09 32.14
C SER A 797 8.54 -87.32 30.71
N PHE A 798 9.13 -88.31 30.05
CA PHE A 798 8.81 -88.66 28.67
C PHE A 798 9.10 -90.14 28.41
N PHE A 799 8.24 -90.81 27.65
CA PHE A 799 8.31 -92.26 27.39
C PHE A 799 8.43 -93.16 28.64
N GLY A 800 7.86 -92.75 29.78
CA GLY A 800 7.83 -93.56 31.00
C GLY A 800 9.09 -93.51 31.87
N SER A 801 10.06 -92.65 31.53
CA SER A 801 11.24 -92.34 32.35
C SER A 801 11.20 -90.89 32.85
N SER A 802 11.78 -90.63 34.01
CA SER A 802 11.91 -89.29 34.60
C SER A 802 13.37 -88.91 34.81
N TYR A 803 13.73 -87.65 34.56
CA TYR A 803 15.09 -87.11 34.70
C TYR A 803 15.05 -85.77 35.41
N ASP A 804 15.95 -85.54 36.36
CA ASP A 804 16.17 -84.21 36.94
C ASP A 804 17.10 -83.42 36.03
N GLU A 805 16.66 -82.23 35.65
CA GLU A 805 17.32 -81.35 34.70
C GLU A 805 17.46 -79.94 35.29
N ASP A 806 18.51 -79.23 34.87
CA ASP A 806 18.77 -77.84 35.19
C ASP A 806 18.98 -77.01 33.91
N GLY A 807 18.68 -75.72 34.00
CA GLY A 807 18.84 -74.79 32.89
C GLY A 807 18.89 -73.35 33.36
N SER A 808 19.31 -72.44 32.47
CA SER A 808 19.28 -71.01 32.74
C SER A 808 18.56 -70.24 31.64
N SER A 809 17.96 -69.11 32.01
CA SER A 809 17.20 -68.23 31.13
C SER A 809 17.61 -66.78 31.37
N SER A 810 17.79 -66.03 30.29
CA SER A 810 18.08 -64.59 30.38
C SER A 810 16.83 -63.82 30.79
N VAL A 811 16.99 -62.89 31.72
CA VAL A 811 15.91 -62.08 32.28
C VAL A 811 15.95 -60.68 31.70
N TYR A 812 14.87 -60.29 31.01
CA TYR A 812 14.65 -58.95 30.47
C TYR A 812 13.41 -58.33 31.10
N VAL A 813 13.51 -57.08 31.56
CA VAL A 813 12.49 -56.42 32.40
C VAL A 813 11.90 -55.17 31.74
N ASP A 814 11.94 -55.12 30.42
CA ASP A 814 11.37 -54.02 29.64
C ASP A 814 9.87 -53.87 29.95
N GLY A 815 9.43 -52.62 30.16
CA GLY A 815 8.07 -52.36 30.59
C GLY A 815 7.77 -50.88 30.79
N GLY A 816 6.48 -50.55 30.83
CA GLY A 816 5.99 -49.19 31.05
C GLY A 816 5.94 -48.80 32.52
N ILE A 817 5.98 -47.49 32.79
CA ILE A 817 5.73 -46.91 34.11
C ILE A 817 4.63 -45.86 33.97
N ALA A 818 3.49 -46.11 34.61
CA ALA A 818 2.36 -45.18 34.66
C ALA A 818 2.22 -44.57 36.06
N PHE A 819 1.71 -43.34 36.15
CA PHE A 819 1.39 -42.71 37.43
C PHE A 819 -0.06 -43.04 37.84
N THR A 820 -0.23 -43.88 38.86
CA THR A 820 -1.55 -44.21 39.42
C THR A 820 -1.69 -43.58 40.80
N GLY A 821 -2.65 -42.68 40.98
CA GLY A 821 -2.85 -41.96 42.25
C GLY A 821 -1.63 -41.13 42.69
N GLY A 822 -0.87 -40.58 41.73
CA GLY A 822 0.33 -39.77 41.98
C GLY A 822 1.59 -40.59 42.28
N LYS A 823 1.54 -41.92 42.25
CA LYS A 823 2.68 -42.82 42.49
C LYS A 823 3.10 -43.54 41.20
N PRO A 824 4.41 -43.69 40.89
CA PRO A 824 4.85 -44.46 39.73
C PRO A 824 4.60 -45.96 39.96
N VAL A 825 4.01 -46.62 38.97
CA VAL A 825 3.68 -48.05 38.96
C VAL A 825 4.29 -48.68 37.72
N TYR A 826 5.14 -49.68 37.92
CA TYR A 826 5.77 -50.47 36.87
C TYR A 826 4.84 -51.60 36.39
N SER A 827 4.76 -51.78 35.07
CA SER A 827 4.08 -52.89 34.42
C SER A 827 5.06 -53.58 33.45
N TYR A 828 5.24 -54.89 33.64
CA TYR A 828 6.10 -55.71 32.78
C TYR A 828 5.41 -56.02 31.44
N GLY A 829 6.14 -55.86 30.33
CA GLY A 829 5.61 -56.01 28.98
C GLY A 829 4.87 -54.76 28.48
N SER A 830 4.79 -54.60 27.15
CA SER A 830 3.98 -53.56 26.52
C SER A 830 2.52 -54.00 26.53
N ASP A 831 1.64 -53.22 27.16
CA ASP A 831 0.22 -53.23 26.80
C ASP A 831 0.13 -52.61 25.38
N ASP A 832 0.14 -53.45 24.35
CA ASP A 832 -0.40 -53.11 23.02
C ASP A 832 -1.93 -53.31 23.01
#